data_AF-A0AB34GZ69-F1
#
_entry.id   AF-A0AB34GZ69-F1
#
_cell.length_a   1.000
_cell.length_b   1.000
_cell.length_c   1.000
_cell.angle_alpha   90.00
_cell.angle_beta   90.00
_cell.angle_gamma   90.00
#
_symmetry.space_group_name_H-M   'P 1'
#
loop_
_entity.id
_entity.type
_entity.pdbx_description
1 polymer ?
#
loop_
_entity_poly.entity_id
_entity_poly.type
_entity_poly.pdbx_seq_one_letter_code
_entity_poly.pdbx_strand_id
1 'polypeptide(L)'
;MNMEEHNSSLVVESSYPDLVINVGKVTLGERNRNNLQKIQREQEKAKVIKAACALLNSGGGVIQLEMANNDEHPVEMGLDLEESLRTLILSSNLQAFFKTKQQGRCYYIFVKSWSSDTFPEDSSFKPRICSLSSSLNCRSGTSVLPMDSREAFRFLKTKKINAKILGKEPFGKVVKVIHQDLRNSDPTYLVFQKDQLEYGEIVPFPESQFIEFKQFSTKHIQEYVKNIIPVYIPAFANTEGGYLCIGVDDKSKKVLGCAKEKVDRDSLKKKIENTIYKLPCVHFCQSQCQIDFTVKILDVLAEGELYGYACVIGVKPFCGALFSEAPCSWMVKDKDICKLATQEWVGLLMDTDPESISYSPSSRLQAKSSCANTWYKCENTTTRNNKQLPMKYGSWAVDLNLEEKQAVICDALLIAWDSPPILYTILREQDADEQSYCTSTAFTLKQKLVNVGGYSGNLCVISKVLHLRPESNAESSEGAASLIDYPRSYYFANTQQMEALLQSLVIVLLGFRSFLSDQLGCEVLNLLTAKQYEIFSKNLRKNKELFIHGLPGSGKTIIAVKIMEKIRNMFHCEANEILYICENQPLRKFISDKKICHAVTRKTFMKDDFQKIQHIIIDEAQNFRSEDGDWYGKAKTITQRDKDCPGILWIFLDYFQTNHVECSGLPALSAQYPREELTRVVRNAYQIAEYLQRVLQEVRKNPPPNIPPGSLQMLLEADWAQGVQGTLNIEDNLTLNKIVTHVADTCKLLFERGYSPKDVAVLVSTTKDVECYKQELLRAMRKIRVVRFSDASDMSGDHIVLDSVRRFSGLERNIVFGIHPKTVEPAILHNILVCLASRANQQLHILRLPDV
;
A
#
# COMPACT_ATOMS: atom_id res chain seq x y z
N MET A 1 -36.16 -14.01 6.14
CA MET A 1 -36.79 -13.10 5.16
C MET A 1 -35.63 -12.44 4.44
N ASN A 2 -35.29 -12.95 3.25
CA ASN A 2 -34.17 -12.45 2.47
C ASN A 2 -34.55 -11.08 1.94
N MET A 3 -33.90 -10.03 2.44
CA MET A 3 -33.86 -8.75 1.75
C MET A 3 -33.01 -8.95 0.49
N GLU A 4 -33.67 -9.20 -0.63
CA GLU A 4 -33.07 -8.97 -1.93
C GLU A 4 -32.55 -7.53 -1.98
N GLU A 5 -31.30 -7.37 -2.39
CA GLU A 5 -30.64 -6.10 -2.68
C GLU A 5 -31.42 -5.38 -3.80
N HIS A 6 -32.46 -4.63 -3.44
CA HIS A 6 -32.93 -3.55 -4.30
C HIS A 6 -31.85 -2.47 -4.33
N ASN A 7 -30.91 -2.62 -5.27
CA ASN A 7 -29.93 -1.63 -5.67
C ASN A 7 -30.63 -0.35 -6.11
N SER A 8 -30.88 0.57 -5.18
CA SER A 8 -30.90 1.99 -5.53
C SER A 8 -29.45 2.40 -5.77
N SER A 9 -29.05 2.56 -7.02
CA SER A 9 -27.68 2.91 -7.40
C SER A 9 -27.32 4.27 -6.79
N LEU A 10 -26.46 4.25 -5.77
CA LEU A 10 -25.73 5.43 -5.35
C LEU A 10 -24.84 5.87 -6.51
N VAL A 11 -24.86 7.15 -6.86
CA VAL A 11 -24.11 7.66 -8.02
C VAL A 11 -22.95 8.50 -7.51
N VAL A 12 -21.74 8.20 -8.01
CA VAL A 12 -20.57 9.04 -7.79
C VAL A 12 -20.52 10.10 -8.90
N GLU A 13 -20.67 11.36 -8.53
CA GLU A 13 -20.70 12.48 -9.48
C GLU A 13 -19.27 12.82 -9.92
N SER A 14 -19.00 12.77 -11.23
CA SER A 14 -17.66 13.07 -11.78
C SER A 14 -17.47 14.53 -12.17
N SER A 15 -18.50 15.36 -12.03
CA SER A 15 -18.47 16.79 -12.41
C SER A 15 -17.78 17.68 -11.38
N TYR A 16 -17.50 17.16 -10.18
CA TYR A 16 -16.95 17.92 -9.06
C TYR A 16 -15.45 17.64 -8.84
N PRO A 17 -14.65 18.66 -8.45
CA PRO A 17 -13.23 18.50 -8.11
C PRO A 17 -13.00 17.77 -6.78
N ASP A 18 -14.07 17.32 -6.12
CA ASP A 18 -14.05 16.49 -4.92
C ASP A 18 -14.92 15.24 -5.15
N LEU A 19 -14.75 14.23 -4.31
CA LEU A 19 -15.52 13.00 -4.36
C LEU A 19 -16.95 13.25 -3.86
N VAL A 20 -17.93 13.30 -4.77
CA VAL A 20 -19.33 13.57 -4.42
C VAL A 20 -20.17 12.30 -4.64
N ILE A 21 -20.90 11.87 -3.61
CA ILE A 21 -21.84 10.75 -3.71
C ILE A 21 -23.26 11.30 -3.60
N ASN A 22 -24.04 11.15 -4.66
CA ASN A 22 -25.45 11.48 -4.68
C ASN A 22 -26.28 10.29 -4.17
N VAL A 23 -26.97 10.49 -3.04
CA VAL A 23 -27.82 9.45 -2.42
C VAL A 23 -29.31 9.60 -2.78
N GLY A 24 -29.65 10.61 -3.59
CA GLY A 24 -31.02 10.93 -4.00
C GLY A 24 -31.85 11.56 -2.87
N LYS A 25 -33.15 11.27 -2.87
CA LYS A 25 -34.11 11.83 -1.91
C LYS A 25 -34.00 11.19 -0.53
N VAL A 26 -33.87 12.00 0.51
CA VAL A 26 -33.83 11.57 1.91
C VAL A 26 -34.68 12.51 2.75
N THR A 27 -35.44 11.94 3.69
CA THR A 27 -36.23 12.72 4.65
C THR A 27 -35.34 13.15 5.81
N LEU A 28 -35.28 14.45 6.08
CA LEU A 28 -34.50 15.04 7.17
C LEU A 28 -35.40 15.60 8.29
N GLY A 29 -34.81 15.83 9.46
CA GLY A 29 -35.48 16.34 10.65
C GLY A 29 -36.03 15.24 11.55
N GLU A 30 -35.80 15.37 12.85
CA GLU A 30 -36.11 14.32 13.81
C GLU A 30 -37.61 13.99 13.83
N ARG A 31 -38.45 15.02 13.77
CA ARG A 31 -39.92 14.85 13.73
C ARG A 31 -40.36 14.14 12.47
N ASN A 32 -39.86 14.55 11.31
CA ASN A 32 -40.24 13.96 10.02
C ASN A 32 -39.74 12.53 9.90
N ARG A 33 -38.49 12.26 10.31
CA ARG A 33 -37.94 10.91 10.34
C ARG A 33 -38.74 10.01 11.28
N ASN A 34 -39.19 10.50 12.43
CA ASN A 34 -40.05 9.74 13.33
C ASN A 34 -41.44 9.40 12.77
N ASN A 35 -41.93 10.18 11.81
CA ASN A 35 -43.18 9.92 11.12
C ASN A 35 -43.03 8.95 9.94
N LEU A 36 -41.80 8.64 9.50
CA LEU A 36 -41.57 7.67 8.43
C LEU A 36 -41.87 6.23 8.85
N GLN A 37 -42.38 5.44 7.91
CA GLN A 37 -42.46 3.99 8.04
C GLN A 37 -41.06 3.42 8.33
N LYS A 38 -40.97 2.45 9.26
CA LYS A 38 -39.70 1.88 9.70
C LYS A 38 -38.83 1.38 8.54
N ILE A 39 -39.43 0.70 7.56
CA ILE A 39 -38.70 0.14 6.40
C ILE A 39 -38.06 1.26 5.57
N GLN A 40 -38.81 2.32 5.25
CA GLN A 40 -38.30 3.46 4.49
C GLN A 40 -37.20 4.19 5.27
N ARG A 41 -37.39 4.41 6.58
CA ARG A 41 -36.40 5.02 7.46
C ARG A 41 -35.08 4.27 7.44
N GLU A 42 -35.12 2.94 7.57
CA GLU A 42 -33.94 2.08 7.52
C GLU A 42 -33.28 2.06 6.13
N GLN A 43 -34.05 2.10 5.05
CA GLN A 43 -33.51 2.18 3.68
C GLN A 43 -32.77 3.49 3.43
N GLU A 44 -33.37 4.63 3.78
CA GLU A 44 -32.72 5.95 3.66
C GLU A 44 -31.45 6.02 4.53
N LYS A 45 -31.52 5.51 5.76
CA LYS A 45 -30.38 5.42 6.67
C LYS A 45 -29.25 4.59 6.09
N ALA A 46 -29.55 3.40 5.57
CA ALA A 46 -28.54 2.52 4.98
C ALA A 46 -27.80 3.18 3.80
N LYS A 47 -28.50 3.96 2.96
CA LYS A 47 -27.87 4.70 1.84
C LYS A 47 -26.86 5.73 2.33
N VAL A 48 -27.25 6.56 3.30
CA VAL A 48 -26.38 7.61 3.86
C VAL A 48 -25.15 7.00 4.53
N ILE A 49 -25.33 5.95 5.32
CA ILE A 49 -24.22 5.29 6.03
C ILE A 49 -23.28 4.55 5.07
N LYS A 50 -23.81 3.92 4.01
CA LYS A 50 -22.99 3.31 2.94
C LYS A 50 -22.12 4.36 2.25
N ALA A 51 -22.70 5.51 1.89
CA ALA A 51 -21.96 6.62 1.28
C ALA A 51 -20.91 7.21 2.23
N ALA A 52 -21.27 7.43 3.51
CA ALA A 52 -20.33 7.91 4.52
C ALA A 52 -19.14 6.98 4.71
N CYS A 53 -19.39 5.67 4.82
CA CYS A 53 -18.33 4.66 4.96
C CYS A 53 -17.41 4.65 3.73
N ALA A 54 -17.98 4.72 2.53
CA ALA A 54 -17.20 4.80 1.30
C ALA A 54 -16.29 6.03 1.25
N LEU A 55 -16.80 7.22 1.58
CA LEU A 55 -16.03 8.46 1.58
C LEU A 55 -14.92 8.48 2.64
N LEU A 56 -15.22 8.02 3.87
CA LEU A 56 -14.24 7.92 4.95
C LEU A 56 -13.03 7.08 4.52
N ASN A 57 -13.27 5.97 3.81
CA ASN A 57 -12.22 5.06 3.33
C ASN A 57 -11.57 5.49 2.01
N SER A 58 -11.96 6.62 1.42
CA SER A 58 -11.54 7.07 0.08
C SER A 58 -11.03 8.52 0.06
N GLY A 59 -10.37 8.97 1.13
CA GLY A 59 -9.81 10.32 1.22
C GLY A 59 -10.82 11.43 1.54
N GLY A 60 -12.02 11.07 2.01
CA GLY A 60 -13.12 12.00 2.30
C GLY A 60 -13.83 12.52 1.04
N GLY A 61 -14.84 13.38 1.23
CA GLY A 61 -15.63 13.96 0.14
C GLY A 61 -16.94 14.58 0.63
N VAL A 62 -17.97 14.55 -0.21
CA VAL A 62 -19.28 15.14 0.09
C VAL A 62 -20.40 14.17 -0.25
N ILE A 63 -21.35 13.99 0.66
CA ILE A 63 -22.62 13.32 0.36
C ILE A 63 -23.62 14.41 -0.02
N GLN A 64 -24.18 14.31 -1.21
CA GLN A 64 -25.25 15.19 -1.68
C GLN A 64 -26.59 14.45 -1.56
N LEU A 65 -27.58 15.10 -0.97
CA LEU A 65 -28.93 14.56 -0.88
C LEU A 65 -29.98 15.65 -1.15
N GLU A 66 -31.09 15.24 -1.73
CA GLU A 66 -32.26 16.09 -1.97
C GLU A 66 -33.26 15.89 -0.82
N MET A 67 -33.72 16.98 -0.21
CA MET A 67 -34.70 16.90 0.87
C MET A 67 -36.05 16.42 0.32
N ALA A 68 -36.55 15.31 0.86
CA ALA A 68 -37.87 14.78 0.50
C ALA A 68 -39.01 15.57 1.14
N ASN A 69 -38.77 16.15 2.31
CA ASN A 69 -39.67 17.03 3.04
C ASN A 69 -39.61 18.47 2.49
N ASN A 70 -40.77 19.13 2.41
CA ASN A 70 -40.93 20.49 1.87
C ASN A 70 -40.65 21.59 2.92
N ASP A 71 -39.70 21.37 3.82
CA ASP A 71 -39.40 22.35 4.87
C ASP A 71 -38.57 23.51 4.31
N GLU A 72 -39.09 24.73 4.43
CA GLU A 72 -38.41 25.97 3.98
C GLU A 72 -37.29 26.43 4.93
N HIS A 73 -37.28 25.92 6.17
CA HIS A 73 -36.32 26.29 7.21
C HIS A 73 -35.14 25.31 7.26
N PRO A 74 -33.96 25.72 7.76
CA PRO A 74 -32.87 24.80 8.01
C PRO A 74 -33.28 23.66 8.94
N VAL A 75 -33.08 22.40 8.51
CA VAL A 75 -33.48 21.22 9.27
C VAL A 75 -32.26 20.43 9.75
N GLU A 76 -32.32 19.90 10.96
CA GLU A 76 -31.36 18.92 11.47
C GLU A 76 -31.42 17.58 10.70
N MET A 77 -30.41 16.74 10.84
CA MET A 77 -30.35 15.47 10.11
C MET A 77 -31.38 14.45 10.61
N GLY A 78 -31.56 14.35 11.93
CA GLY A 78 -32.32 13.30 12.61
C GLY A 78 -31.40 12.38 13.42
N LEU A 79 -31.84 11.99 14.61
CA LEU A 79 -31.04 11.29 15.61
C LEU A 79 -30.62 9.89 15.14
N ASP A 80 -31.45 9.19 14.36
CA ASP A 80 -31.14 7.87 13.83
C ASP A 80 -29.94 7.88 12.86
N LEU A 81 -29.86 8.92 12.03
CA LEU A 81 -28.73 9.15 11.13
C LEU A 81 -27.48 9.57 11.91
N GLU A 82 -27.61 10.52 12.85
CA GLU A 82 -26.47 10.96 13.67
C GLU A 82 -25.87 9.83 14.52
N GLU A 83 -26.72 9.02 15.17
CA GLU A 83 -26.28 7.87 15.96
C GLU A 83 -25.56 6.84 15.09
N SER A 84 -26.11 6.53 13.92
CA SER A 84 -25.48 5.59 12.99
C SER A 84 -24.13 6.09 12.47
N LEU A 85 -23.99 7.39 12.22
CA LEU A 85 -22.72 8.01 11.85
C LEU A 85 -21.71 7.99 13.03
N ARG A 86 -22.16 8.24 14.27
CA ARG A 86 -21.31 8.12 15.48
C ARG A 86 -20.81 6.68 15.67
N THR A 87 -21.68 5.69 15.47
CA THR A 87 -21.30 4.26 15.50
C THR A 87 -20.25 3.95 14.45
N LEU A 88 -20.39 4.49 13.23
CA LEU A 88 -19.44 4.26 12.14
C LEU A 88 -18.03 4.79 12.46
N ILE A 89 -17.92 5.94 13.13
CA ILE A 89 -16.62 6.56 13.49
C ILE A 89 -16.10 6.14 14.88
N LEU A 90 -16.90 5.39 15.66
CA LEU A 90 -16.59 5.01 17.04
C LEU A 90 -16.19 6.20 17.92
N SER A 91 -16.83 7.35 17.72
CA SER A 91 -16.56 8.61 18.42
C SER A 91 -17.85 9.36 18.72
N SER A 92 -17.92 9.96 19.92
CA SER A 92 -19.03 10.83 20.31
C SER A 92 -19.02 12.17 19.58
N ASN A 93 -17.85 12.62 19.12
CA ASN A 93 -17.69 13.89 18.41
C ASN A 93 -17.96 13.72 16.90
N LEU A 94 -19.23 13.71 16.52
CA LEU A 94 -19.68 13.66 15.11
C LEU A 94 -19.02 14.74 14.24
N GLN A 95 -18.83 15.94 14.81
CA GLN A 95 -18.30 17.13 14.16
C GLN A 95 -16.79 17.03 13.82
N ALA A 96 -16.10 16.00 14.30
CA ALA A 96 -14.71 15.72 13.93
C ALA A 96 -14.58 15.18 12.48
N PHE A 97 -15.63 14.51 11.98
CA PHE A 97 -15.63 13.87 10.66
C PHE A 97 -16.73 14.38 9.74
N PHE A 98 -17.88 14.81 10.29
CA PHE A 98 -19.03 15.21 9.51
C PHE A 98 -19.39 16.66 9.76
N LYS A 99 -19.51 17.45 8.68
CA LYS A 99 -20.12 18.79 8.69
C LYS A 99 -21.34 18.79 7.80
N THR A 100 -22.34 19.56 8.15
CA THR A 100 -23.57 19.65 7.36
C THR A 100 -23.82 21.07 6.89
N LYS A 101 -24.46 21.19 5.73
CA LYS A 101 -24.92 22.48 5.20
C LYS A 101 -26.12 22.26 4.30
N GLN A 102 -27.13 23.11 4.46
CA GLN A 102 -28.30 23.13 3.58
C GLN A 102 -28.18 24.30 2.60
N GLN A 103 -28.49 24.06 1.33
CA GLN A 103 -28.56 25.07 0.26
C GLN A 103 -29.85 24.84 -0.54
N GLY A 104 -30.87 25.64 -0.26
CA GLY A 104 -32.21 25.40 -0.81
C GLY A 104 -32.73 24.01 -0.41
N ARG A 105 -33.04 23.19 -1.43
CA ARG A 105 -33.50 21.78 -1.27
C ARG A 105 -32.38 20.75 -1.22
N CYS A 106 -31.14 21.16 -1.48
CA CYS A 106 -29.98 20.29 -1.37
C CYS A 106 -29.42 20.35 0.05
N TYR A 107 -29.07 19.20 0.58
CA TYR A 107 -28.35 19.08 1.84
C TYR A 107 -27.03 18.36 1.59
N TYR A 108 -25.96 18.88 2.18
CA TYR A 108 -24.61 18.38 2.00
C TYR A 108 -24.07 17.89 3.32
N ILE A 109 -23.55 16.66 3.33
CA ILE A 109 -22.77 16.12 4.44
C ILE A 109 -21.32 16.04 3.97
N PHE A 110 -20.49 16.94 4.45
CA PHE A 110 -19.06 16.94 4.20
C PHE A 110 -18.39 15.91 5.09
N VAL A 111 -17.69 14.97 4.47
CA VAL A 111 -17.05 13.83 5.12
C VAL A 111 -15.54 14.04 5.05
N LYS A 112 -14.92 14.21 6.21
CA LYS A 112 -13.47 14.20 6.35
C LYS A 112 -12.93 12.80 6.05
N SER A 113 -11.72 12.69 5.52
CA SER A 113 -11.05 11.39 5.41
C SER A 113 -10.92 10.72 6.78
N TRP A 114 -11.01 9.38 6.81
CA TRP A 114 -10.66 8.63 8.00
C TRP A 114 -9.19 8.85 8.34
N SER A 115 -8.92 9.25 9.59
CA SER A 115 -7.56 9.31 10.13
C SER A 115 -7.54 8.71 11.53
N SER A 116 -6.46 8.02 11.85
CA SER A 116 -6.27 7.34 13.13
C SER A 116 -5.98 8.33 14.29
N ASP A 117 -5.76 9.61 13.99
CA ASP A 117 -5.42 10.69 14.93
C ASP A 117 -6.50 10.99 15.99
N THR A 118 -7.77 10.64 15.75
CA THR A 118 -8.88 10.98 16.66
C THR A 118 -8.98 10.11 17.92
N PHE A 119 -8.12 9.10 18.04
CA PHE A 119 -8.04 8.23 19.22
C PHE A 119 -6.90 8.69 20.15
N PRO A 120 -7.07 8.66 21.49
CA PRO A 120 -6.07 9.08 22.46
C PRO A 120 -4.67 8.51 22.17
N GLU A 121 -3.63 9.31 22.45
CA GLU A 121 -2.21 9.07 22.08
C GLU A 121 -1.65 7.72 22.59
N ASP A 122 -2.30 7.07 23.56
CA ASP A 122 -1.83 5.83 24.19
C ASP A 122 -2.21 4.50 23.52
N SER A 123 -2.79 4.51 22.31
CA SER A 123 -3.21 3.25 21.66
C SER A 123 -2.43 2.91 20.40
N SER A 124 -1.48 1.97 20.52
CA SER A 124 -0.84 1.22 19.42
C SER A 124 -1.81 0.33 18.60
N PHE A 125 -3.12 0.62 18.69
CA PHE A 125 -4.24 -0.18 18.20
C PHE A 125 -5.36 0.69 17.62
N LYS A 126 -5.10 1.31 16.46
CA LYS A 126 -6.05 2.16 15.74
C LYS A 126 -6.45 1.50 14.40
N PRO A 127 -7.76 1.27 14.13
CA PRO A 127 -8.21 0.75 12.85
C PRO A 127 -8.04 1.81 11.74
N ARG A 128 -7.67 1.37 10.54
CA ARG A 128 -7.31 2.23 9.38
C ARG A 128 -8.42 2.53 8.41
N ILE A 129 -9.45 1.72 8.49
CA ILE A 129 -10.64 1.86 7.68
C ILE A 129 -11.82 1.80 8.64
N CYS A 130 -12.82 2.59 8.33
CA CYS A 130 -14.10 2.50 9.01
C CYS A 130 -14.89 1.30 8.47
N SER A 131 -15.71 0.72 9.33
CA SER A 131 -16.59 -0.40 8.98
C SER A 131 -17.88 -0.24 9.76
N LEU A 132 -19.00 -0.51 9.10
CA LEU A 132 -20.29 -0.59 9.78
C LEU A 132 -20.36 -1.85 10.64
N SER A 133 -19.80 -2.95 10.14
CA SER A 133 -19.62 -4.19 10.89
C SER A 133 -18.36 -4.91 10.39
N SER A 134 -17.58 -5.45 11.33
CA SER A 134 -16.43 -6.30 11.03
C SER A 134 -16.85 -7.69 10.55
N SER A 135 -18.09 -8.09 10.83
CA SER A 135 -18.61 -9.46 10.63
C SER A 135 -17.79 -10.55 11.36
N LEU A 136 -17.03 -10.16 12.38
CA LEU A 136 -16.35 -11.05 13.30
C LEU A 136 -17.14 -11.16 14.59
N ASN A 137 -17.23 -12.39 15.10
CA ASN A 137 -17.88 -12.68 16.37
C ASN A 137 -16.90 -13.39 17.31
N CYS A 138 -17.08 -13.20 18.61
CA CYS A 138 -16.45 -14.02 19.65
C CYS A 138 -17.49 -14.58 20.62
N ARG A 139 -17.09 -15.65 21.32
CA ARG A 139 -17.76 -16.12 22.53
C ARG A 139 -17.19 -15.43 23.76
N SER A 140 -18.06 -14.87 24.59
CA SER A 140 -17.73 -14.33 25.90
C SER A 140 -18.79 -14.76 26.91
N GLY A 141 -18.39 -15.58 27.89
CA GLY A 141 -19.35 -16.24 28.78
C GLY A 141 -20.37 -17.06 27.98
N THR A 142 -21.66 -16.82 28.18
CA THR A 142 -22.75 -17.52 27.47
C THR A 142 -23.23 -16.79 26.21
N SER A 143 -22.62 -15.66 25.84
CA SER A 143 -23.10 -14.80 24.76
C SER A 143 -22.17 -14.79 23.55
N VAL A 144 -22.76 -14.66 22.36
CA VAL A 144 -22.03 -14.31 21.14
C VAL A 144 -22.05 -12.80 21.01
N LEU A 145 -20.86 -12.19 20.90
CA LEU A 145 -20.71 -10.75 20.74
C LEU A 145 -20.07 -10.45 19.38
N PRO A 146 -20.64 -9.53 18.59
CA PRO A 146 -19.94 -9.00 17.43
C PRO A 146 -18.76 -8.15 17.90
N MET A 147 -17.62 -8.32 17.25
CA MET A 147 -16.44 -7.49 17.51
C MET A 147 -16.62 -6.14 16.83
N ASP A 148 -16.50 -5.05 17.59
CA ASP A 148 -16.38 -3.74 16.97
C ASP A 148 -15.08 -3.60 16.17
N SER A 149 -14.90 -2.52 15.41
CA SER A 149 -13.71 -2.35 14.56
C SER A 149 -12.39 -2.34 15.35
N ARG A 150 -12.41 -1.92 16.63
CA ARG A 150 -11.22 -1.87 17.50
C ARG A 150 -10.87 -3.25 18.03
N GLU A 151 -11.87 -3.99 18.48
CA GLU A 151 -11.74 -5.38 18.93
C GLU A 151 -11.29 -6.28 17.77
N ALA A 152 -11.90 -6.14 16.60
CA ALA A 152 -11.53 -6.86 15.38
C ALA A 152 -10.06 -6.61 15.01
N PHE A 153 -9.61 -5.35 15.00
CA PHE A 153 -8.21 -5.03 14.71
C PHE A 153 -7.25 -5.68 15.72
N ARG A 154 -7.53 -5.57 17.03
CA ARG A 154 -6.73 -6.21 18.08
C ARG A 154 -6.67 -7.71 17.92
N PHE A 155 -7.81 -8.35 17.69
CA PHE A 155 -7.94 -9.78 17.47
C PHE A 155 -7.09 -10.25 16.29
N LEU A 156 -7.22 -9.60 15.13
CA LEU A 156 -6.46 -9.94 13.93
C LEU A 156 -4.95 -9.74 14.11
N LYS A 157 -4.53 -8.67 14.81
CA LYS A 157 -3.12 -8.42 15.14
C LYS A 157 -2.55 -9.51 16.04
N THR A 158 -3.28 -9.92 17.07
CA THR A 158 -2.88 -11.02 17.96
C THR A 158 -2.78 -12.34 17.22
N LYS A 159 -3.76 -12.69 16.37
CA LYS A 159 -3.70 -13.90 15.52
C LYS A 159 -2.49 -13.88 14.59
N LYS A 160 -2.20 -12.74 13.95
CA LYS A 160 -1.02 -12.55 13.08
C LYS A 160 0.29 -12.72 13.84
N ILE A 161 0.42 -12.20 15.06
CA ILE A 161 1.61 -12.37 15.91
C ILE A 161 1.78 -13.83 16.32
N ASN A 162 0.71 -14.47 16.80
CA ASN A 162 0.75 -15.86 17.24
C ASN A 162 1.11 -16.83 16.10
N ALA A 163 0.61 -16.58 14.89
CA ALA A 163 0.98 -17.36 13.71
C ALA A 163 2.48 -17.24 13.36
N LYS A 164 3.10 -16.06 13.56
CA LYS A 164 4.55 -15.87 13.38
C LYS A 164 5.39 -16.63 14.42
N ILE A 165 4.89 -16.74 15.65
CA ILE A 165 5.57 -17.45 16.75
C ILE A 165 5.48 -18.96 16.54
N LEU A 166 4.30 -19.48 16.19
CA LEU A 166 4.05 -20.92 16.05
C LEU A 166 4.68 -21.54 14.79
N GLY A 167 4.99 -20.74 13.76
CA GLY A 167 5.71 -21.17 12.56
C GLY A 167 7.20 -21.52 12.76
N LYS A 168 7.69 -21.49 14.01
CA LYS A 168 9.09 -21.78 14.37
C LYS A 168 9.35 -23.21 14.87
N GLU A 169 8.32 -24.04 15.05
CA GLU A 169 8.52 -25.45 15.41
C GLU A 169 7.94 -26.38 14.34
N PRO A 170 8.68 -27.44 13.93
CA PRO A 170 8.05 -28.58 13.28
C PRO A 170 7.02 -29.15 14.26
N PHE A 171 5.86 -29.57 13.75
CA PHE A 171 4.91 -30.37 14.51
C PHE A 171 5.63 -31.57 15.17
N GLY A 172 5.99 -31.42 16.44
CA GLY A 172 6.85 -32.37 17.13
C GLY A 172 7.44 -31.77 18.41
N LYS A 173 6.65 -31.84 19.50
CA LYS A 173 6.94 -31.42 20.88
C LYS A 173 6.59 -29.97 21.23
N VAL A 174 5.29 -29.68 21.27
CA VAL A 174 4.80 -28.70 22.23
C VAL A 174 5.21 -29.14 23.64
N VAL A 175 5.88 -28.23 24.31
CA VAL A 175 6.09 -28.19 25.76
C VAL A 175 4.87 -28.74 26.49
N LYS A 176 5.04 -29.91 27.11
CA LYS A 176 4.15 -30.45 28.15
C LYS A 176 4.20 -29.51 29.37
N VAL A 177 3.58 -28.35 29.28
CA VAL A 177 3.12 -27.60 30.45
C VAL A 177 1.61 -27.74 30.45
N ILE A 178 1.18 -28.85 31.05
CA ILE A 178 -0.08 -29.06 31.78
C ILE A 178 -1.30 -28.34 31.19
N HIS A 179 -1.78 -28.75 30.01
CA HIS A 179 -3.16 -28.45 29.58
C HIS A 179 -3.76 -29.53 28.64
N GLN A 180 -3.14 -30.70 28.51
CA GLN A 180 -3.69 -31.81 27.71
C GLN A 180 -4.58 -32.78 28.50
N ASP A 181 -4.55 -32.74 29.84
CA ASP A 181 -5.30 -33.69 30.67
C ASP A 181 -6.64 -33.15 31.21
N LEU A 182 -7.07 -31.92 30.85
CA LEU A 182 -8.33 -31.33 31.32
C LEU A 182 -9.50 -31.37 30.31
N ARG A 183 -9.33 -31.85 29.07
CA ARG A 183 -10.43 -31.93 28.08
C ARG A 183 -11.20 -33.25 28.10
N ASN A 184 -10.66 -34.32 28.69
CA ASN A 184 -11.33 -35.62 28.76
C ASN A 184 -12.30 -35.75 29.95
N SER A 185 -12.42 -34.73 30.79
CA SER A 185 -13.31 -34.69 31.97
C SER A 185 -14.51 -33.76 31.79
N ASP A 186 -14.70 -33.14 30.62
CA ASP A 186 -15.84 -32.27 30.34
C ASP A 186 -17.13 -33.10 30.16
N PRO A 187 -18.15 -32.97 31.03
CA PRO A 187 -19.45 -33.68 30.92
C PRO A 187 -20.10 -33.51 29.55
N THR A 188 -19.74 -32.44 28.85
CA THR A 188 -20.21 -32.10 27.52
C THR A 188 -19.75 -33.09 26.46
N TYR A 189 -18.49 -33.55 26.52
CA TYR A 189 -17.95 -34.55 25.59
C TYR A 189 -18.69 -35.89 25.68
N LEU A 190 -19.17 -36.26 26.87
CA LEU A 190 -19.91 -37.50 27.11
C LEU A 190 -21.30 -37.48 26.46
N VAL A 191 -22.02 -36.35 26.49
CA VAL A 191 -23.28 -36.19 25.73
C VAL A 191 -23.01 -36.21 24.23
N PHE A 192 -21.86 -35.71 23.77
CA PHE A 192 -21.48 -35.75 22.35
C PHE A 192 -21.06 -37.13 21.83
N GLN A 193 -20.87 -38.12 22.69
CA GLN A 193 -20.68 -39.51 22.27
C GLN A 193 -21.98 -40.28 22.10
N LYS A 194 -23.11 -39.78 22.62
CA LYS A 194 -24.41 -40.42 22.38
C LYS A 194 -24.77 -40.32 20.90
N ASP A 195 -25.39 -41.37 20.36
CA ASP A 195 -25.99 -41.36 19.02
C ASP A 195 -27.50 -41.02 19.09
N GLN A 196 -28.10 -41.09 20.29
CA GLN A 196 -29.53 -40.93 20.54
C GLN A 196 -29.79 -40.09 21.80
N LEU A 197 -30.90 -39.34 21.80
CA LEU A 197 -31.39 -38.53 22.93
C LEU A 197 -32.88 -38.79 23.15
N GLU A 198 -33.35 -38.66 24.39
CA GLU A 198 -34.79 -38.79 24.71
C GLU A 198 -35.50 -37.44 24.62
N TYR A 199 -36.69 -37.42 24.04
CA TYR A 199 -37.53 -36.22 23.92
C TYR A 199 -37.95 -35.76 25.32
N GLY A 200 -37.66 -34.50 25.63
CA GLY A 200 -37.90 -33.92 26.95
C GLY A 200 -36.81 -34.19 27.98
N GLU A 201 -35.76 -34.97 27.64
CA GLU A 201 -34.56 -35.14 28.49
C GLU A 201 -33.94 -33.77 28.77
N ILE A 202 -33.57 -33.53 30.03
CA ILE A 202 -32.87 -32.31 30.44
C ILE A 202 -31.37 -32.54 30.32
N VAL A 203 -30.71 -31.75 29.48
CA VAL A 203 -29.25 -31.81 29.33
C VAL A 203 -28.58 -31.40 30.64
N PRO A 204 -27.59 -32.17 31.17
CA PRO A 204 -27.09 -32.01 32.54
C PRO A 204 -26.14 -30.83 32.75
N PHE A 205 -26.02 -29.92 31.78
CA PHE A 205 -25.15 -28.76 31.84
C PHE A 205 -25.80 -27.52 31.19
N PRO A 206 -25.48 -26.30 31.67
CA PRO A 206 -25.93 -25.07 31.04
C PRO A 206 -25.11 -24.69 29.80
N GLU A 207 -25.55 -23.66 29.08
CA GLU A 207 -24.71 -22.95 28.12
C GLU A 207 -23.46 -22.38 28.81
N SER A 208 -22.37 -22.29 28.06
CA SER A 208 -21.07 -21.81 28.53
C SER A 208 -20.27 -21.21 27.37
N GLN A 209 -19.05 -20.76 27.62
CA GLN A 209 -18.18 -20.28 26.54
C GLN A 209 -17.94 -21.31 25.43
N PHE A 210 -18.06 -22.60 25.76
CA PHE A 210 -17.82 -23.71 24.84
C PHE A 210 -19.11 -24.36 24.32
N ILE A 211 -20.29 -23.95 24.78
CA ILE A 211 -21.57 -24.61 24.45
C ILE A 211 -22.67 -23.58 24.22
N GLU A 212 -23.41 -23.75 23.13
CA GLU A 212 -24.62 -22.98 22.84
C GLU A 212 -25.78 -23.92 22.49
N PHE A 213 -26.97 -23.64 23.05
CA PHE A 213 -28.21 -24.35 22.76
C PHE A 213 -29.13 -23.50 21.88
N LYS A 214 -29.73 -24.13 20.87
CA LYS A 214 -30.75 -23.50 20.03
C LYS A 214 -31.87 -24.47 19.72
N GLN A 215 -33.11 -24.09 20.00
CA GLN A 215 -34.27 -24.86 19.55
C GLN A 215 -34.63 -24.53 18.09
N PHE A 216 -35.25 -25.46 17.36
CA PHE A 216 -35.71 -25.16 16.00
C PHE A 216 -36.91 -24.21 16.03
N SER A 217 -36.65 -22.92 15.83
CA SER A 217 -37.68 -21.87 15.99
C SER A 217 -38.61 -21.67 14.79
N THR A 218 -38.36 -22.32 13.64
CA THR A 218 -39.17 -22.14 12.42
C THR A 218 -39.55 -23.47 11.77
N LYS A 219 -40.60 -23.43 10.95
CA LYS A 219 -41.01 -24.59 10.12
C LYS A 219 -39.98 -24.94 9.03
N HIS A 220 -39.11 -23.99 8.65
CA HIS A 220 -38.09 -24.15 7.61
C HIS A 220 -36.72 -24.43 8.23
N ILE A 221 -36.53 -25.66 8.72
CA ILE A 221 -35.36 -26.09 9.49
C ILE A 221 -34.04 -25.80 8.77
N GLN A 222 -33.95 -26.11 7.47
CA GLN A 222 -32.72 -25.90 6.70
C GLN A 222 -32.34 -24.42 6.55
N GLU A 223 -33.33 -23.53 6.40
CA GLU A 223 -33.08 -22.09 6.31
C GLU A 223 -32.74 -21.50 7.69
N TYR A 224 -33.36 -22.02 8.75
CA TYR A 224 -33.01 -21.67 10.13
C TYR A 224 -31.55 -21.99 10.44
N VAL A 225 -31.10 -23.21 10.13
CA VAL A 225 -29.72 -23.65 10.34
C VAL A 225 -28.74 -22.83 9.50
N LYS A 226 -29.09 -22.52 8.24
CA LYS A 226 -28.30 -21.66 7.35
C LYS A 226 -28.08 -20.26 7.94
N ASN A 227 -29.02 -19.73 8.71
CA ASN A 227 -28.91 -18.40 9.34
C ASN A 227 -28.15 -18.41 10.67
N ILE A 228 -28.16 -19.53 11.39
CA ILE A 228 -27.49 -19.66 12.70
C ILE A 228 -26.00 -19.98 12.57
N ILE A 229 -25.64 -20.86 11.64
CA ILE A 229 -24.25 -21.28 11.44
C ILE A 229 -23.29 -20.09 11.31
N PRO A 230 -23.57 -19.08 10.46
CA PRO A 230 -22.70 -17.91 10.32
C PRO A 230 -22.49 -17.10 11.60
N VAL A 231 -23.40 -17.18 12.57
CA VAL A 231 -23.26 -16.42 13.83
C VAL A 231 -22.35 -17.18 14.80
N TYR A 232 -22.67 -18.45 15.05
CA TYR A 232 -22.08 -19.22 16.14
C TYR A 232 -20.78 -19.93 15.77
N ILE A 233 -20.66 -20.46 14.54
CA ILE A 233 -19.45 -21.19 14.13
C ILE A 233 -18.22 -20.27 14.11
N PRO A 234 -18.28 -19.05 13.52
CA PRO A 234 -17.21 -18.07 13.67
C PRO A 234 -16.91 -17.68 15.11
N ALA A 235 -17.92 -17.53 15.97
CA ALA A 235 -17.72 -17.16 17.37
C ALA A 235 -16.89 -18.20 18.14
N PHE A 236 -17.16 -19.49 17.92
CA PHE A 236 -16.36 -20.58 18.49
C PHE A 236 -14.97 -20.68 17.84
N ALA A 237 -14.90 -20.62 16.51
CA ALA A 237 -13.65 -20.74 15.76
C ALA A 237 -12.64 -19.62 16.09
N ASN A 238 -13.12 -18.40 16.29
CA ASN A 238 -12.29 -17.24 16.64
C ASN A 238 -11.81 -17.27 18.09
N THR A 239 -12.43 -18.08 18.95
CA THR A 239 -12.07 -18.25 20.36
C THR A 239 -11.40 -19.61 20.60
N GLU A 240 -11.82 -20.37 21.60
CA GLU A 240 -11.18 -21.62 22.04
C GLU A 240 -11.84 -22.89 21.46
N GLY A 241 -12.71 -22.72 20.46
CA GLY A 241 -13.59 -23.76 19.95
C GLY A 241 -14.80 -23.99 20.86
N GLY A 242 -15.63 -24.95 20.48
CA GLY A 242 -16.84 -25.29 21.24
C GLY A 242 -17.85 -26.05 20.40
N TYR A 243 -19.09 -26.09 20.90
CA TYR A 243 -20.16 -26.90 20.36
C TYR A 243 -21.47 -26.12 20.27
N LEU A 244 -22.11 -26.22 19.10
CA LEU A 244 -23.46 -25.71 18.88
C LEU A 244 -24.43 -26.90 18.85
N CYS A 245 -25.36 -26.95 19.78
CA CYS A 245 -26.41 -27.96 19.84
C CYS A 245 -27.75 -27.36 19.38
N ILE A 246 -28.25 -27.84 18.25
CA ILE A 246 -29.52 -27.43 17.65
C ILE A 246 -30.57 -28.52 17.90
N GLY A 247 -31.74 -28.15 18.43
CA GLY A 247 -32.77 -29.05 18.93
C GLY A 247 -32.87 -29.11 20.46
N VAL A 248 -32.18 -28.22 21.18
CA VAL A 248 -32.25 -28.11 22.65
C VAL A 248 -32.77 -26.71 23.00
N ASP A 249 -33.75 -26.64 23.89
CA ASP A 249 -34.30 -25.37 24.38
C ASP A 249 -33.32 -24.68 25.34
N ASP A 250 -33.05 -23.40 25.13
CA ASP A 250 -32.05 -22.64 25.89
C ASP A 250 -32.49 -22.38 27.35
N LYS A 251 -33.79 -22.18 27.58
CA LYS A 251 -34.36 -21.89 28.90
C LYS A 251 -34.57 -23.14 29.74
N SER A 252 -35.26 -24.14 29.19
CA SER A 252 -35.60 -25.37 29.91
C SER A 252 -34.52 -26.45 29.82
N LYS A 253 -33.55 -26.31 28.91
CA LYS A 253 -32.50 -27.29 28.60
C LYS A 253 -33.04 -28.64 28.15
N LYS A 254 -34.30 -28.69 27.72
CA LYS A 254 -34.95 -29.90 27.23
C LYS A 254 -34.58 -30.18 25.79
N VAL A 255 -34.33 -31.45 25.47
CA VAL A 255 -34.18 -31.93 24.10
C VAL A 255 -35.57 -31.95 23.45
N LEU A 256 -35.73 -31.16 22.38
CA LEU A 256 -36.97 -31.09 21.60
C LEU A 256 -36.77 -31.69 20.19
N GLY A 257 -35.58 -31.54 19.62
CA GLY A 257 -35.29 -31.96 18.25
C GLY A 257 -36.17 -31.27 17.20
N CYS A 258 -36.20 -31.83 16.00
CA CYS A 258 -37.14 -31.48 14.95
C CYS A 258 -37.81 -32.74 14.40
N ALA A 259 -39.12 -32.67 14.16
CA ALA A 259 -39.90 -33.80 13.67
C ALA A 259 -39.33 -34.38 12.36
N LYS A 260 -39.19 -35.71 12.29
CA LYS A 260 -38.57 -36.43 11.17
C LYS A 260 -39.24 -36.18 9.81
N GLU A 261 -40.52 -35.82 9.79
CA GLU A 261 -41.27 -35.56 8.56
C GLU A 261 -40.88 -34.22 7.91
N LYS A 262 -40.22 -33.32 8.66
CA LYS A 262 -39.89 -31.96 8.20
C LYS A 262 -38.49 -31.84 7.62
N VAL A 263 -37.60 -32.82 7.86
CA VAL A 263 -36.22 -32.74 7.39
C VAL A 263 -35.63 -34.13 7.18
N ASP A 264 -34.92 -34.28 6.07
CA ASP A 264 -34.09 -35.45 5.80
C ASP A 264 -32.72 -35.33 6.50
N ARG A 265 -32.23 -36.44 7.05
CA ARG A 265 -30.99 -36.52 7.86
C ARG A 265 -29.75 -36.10 7.05
N ASP A 266 -29.57 -36.69 5.87
CA ASP A 266 -28.37 -36.47 5.05
C ASP A 266 -28.40 -35.09 4.40
N SER A 267 -29.57 -34.64 3.97
CA SER A 267 -29.80 -33.30 3.44
C SER A 267 -29.47 -32.22 4.48
N LEU A 268 -29.87 -32.42 5.74
CA LEU A 268 -29.54 -31.50 6.84
C LEU A 268 -28.03 -31.44 7.09
N LYS A 269 -27.37 -32.60 7.22
CA LYS A 269 -25.92 -32.68 7.42
C LYS A 269 -25.15 -31.99 6.28
N LYS A 270 -25.49 -32.31 5.03
CA LYS A 270 -24.88 -31.70 3.84
C LYS A 270 -25.12 -30.20 3.78
N LYS A 271 -26.29 -29.71 4.18
CA LYS A 271 -26.60 -28.27 4.25
C LYS A 271 -25.73 -27.56 5.28
N ILE A 272 -25.51 -28.17 6.45
CA ILE A 272 -24.64 -27.64 7.50
C ILE A 272 -23.20 -27.53 7.00
N GLU A 273 -22.64 -28.64 6.51
CA GLU A 273 -21.27 -28.69 5.99
C GLU A 273 -21.05 -27.65 4.88
N ASN A 274 -21.95 -27.61 3.89
CA ASN A 274 -21.88 -26.64 2.80
C ASN A 274 -21.99 -25.18 3.28
N THR A 275 -22.72 -24.91 4.37
CA THR A 275 -22.83 -23.56 4.92
C THR A 275 -21.53 -23.16 5.61
N ILE A 276 -20.91 -24.07 6.37
CA ILE A 276 -19.63 -23.84 7.05
C ILE A 276 -18.51 -23.62 6.04
N TYR A 277 -18.43 -24.43 4.98
CA TYR A 277 -17.40 -24.27 3.93
C TYR A 277 -17.52 -22.97 3.13
N LYS A 278 -18.69 -22.31 3.13
CA LYS A 278 -18.90 -21.02 2.46
C LYS A 278 -18.55 -19.81 3.33
N LEU A 279 -18.22 -20.02 4.60
CA LEU A 279 -17.88 -18.92 5.50
C LEU A 279 -16.56 -18.25 5.07
N PRO A 280 -16.51 -16.92 4.95
CA PRO A 280 -15.28 -16.23 4.59
C PRO A 280 -14.23 -16.42 5.68
N CYS A 281 -12.99 -16.72 5.30
CA CYS A 281 -11.89 -16.86 6.23
C CYS A 281 -10.61 -16.21 5.71
N VAL A 282 -9.75 -15.80 6.64
CA VAL A 282 -8.43 -15.25 6.35
C VAL A 282 -7.38 -16.00 7.18
N HIS A 283 -6.34 -16.47 6.52
CA HIS A 283 -5.23 -17.20 7.15
C HIS A 283 -4.04 -16.28 7.42
N PHE A 284 -3.42 -16.46 8.58
CA PHE A 284 -2.12 -15.85 8.91
C PHE A 284 -0.96 -16.86 8.93
N CYS A 285 -1.26 -18.16 8.84
CA CYS A 285 -0.28 -19.24 8.75
C CYS A 285 0.02 -19.62 7.29
N GLN A 286 1.15 -20.29 7.05
CA GLN A 286 1.57 -20.69 5.70
C GLN A 286 0.72 -21.82 5.10
N SER A 287 0.10 -22.65 5.94
CA SER A 287 -0.83 -23.69 5.53
C SER A 287 -2.24 -23.12 5.43
N GLN A 288 -2.88 -23.19 4.26
CA GLN A 288 -4.30 -22.88 4.07
C GLN A 288 -5.15 -24.02 4.63
N CYS A 289 -5.15 -24.19 5.95
CA CYS A 289 -5.89 -25.27 6.62
C CYS A 289 -7.39 -25.00 6.55
N GLN A 290 -8.18 -25.98 6.15
CA GLN A 290 -9.64 -25.86 6.28
C GLN A 290 -10.07 -25.79 7.76
N ILE A 291 -11.29 -25.29 7.99
CA ILE A 291 -11.89 -25.26 9.33
C ILE A 291 -12.03 -26.70 9.82
N ASP A 292 -11.55 -26.99 11.03
CA ASP A 292 -11.67 -28.30 11.67
C ASP A 292 -12.96 -28.34 12.49
N PHE A 293 -13.95 -29.07 11.97
CA PHE A 293 -15.26 -29.21 12.59
C PHE A 293 -15.82 -30.63 12.41
N THR A 294 -16.74 -31.00 13.28
CA THR A 294 -17.48 -32.26 13.24
C THR A 294 -18.98 -31.99 13.30
N VAL A 295 -19.76 -32.69 12.48
CA VAL A 295 -21.23 -32.61 12.48
C VAL A 295 -21.80 -33.97 12.83
N LYS A 296 -22.61 -34.03 13.88
CA LYS A 296 -23.37 -35.22 14.29
C LYS A 296 -24.86 -34.91 14.28
N ILE A 297 -25.63 -35.75 13.59
CA ILE A 297 -27.09 -35.74 13.66
C ILE A 297 -27.52 -36.88 14.58
N LEU A 298 -28.15 -36.50 15.69
CA LEU A 298 -28.60 -37.37 16.77
C LEU A 298 -30.08 -37.68 16.59
N ASP A 299 -30.45 -38.94 16.80
CA ASP A 299 -31.84 -39.37 16.77
C ASP A 299 -32.51 -38.97 18.10
N VAL A 300 -33.69 -38.34 18.01
CA VAL A 300 -34.50 -37.99 19.18
C VAL A 300 -35.66 -38.96 19.26
N LEU A 301 -35.70 -39.75 20.33
CA LEU A 301 -36.74 -40.74 20.58
C LEU A 301 -37.83 -40.15 21.46
N ALA A 302 -39.09 -40.46 21.18
CA ALA A 302 -40.20 -40.18 22.08
C ALA A 302 -40.90 -41.52 22.38
N GLU A 303 -40.94 -41.91 23.65
CA GLU A 303 -41.54 -43.18 24.09
C GLU A 303 -40.94 -44.41 23.38
N GLY A 304 -39.65 -44.37 23.04
CA GLY A 304 -38.93 -45.44 22.35
C GLY A 304 -39.03 -45.42 20.83
N GLU A 305 -39.84 -44.54 20.24
CA GLU A 305 -39.99 -44.38 18.79
C GLU A 305 -39.22 -43.17 18.26
N LEU A 306 -38.71 -43.24 17.02
CA LEU A 306 -38.02 -42.11 16.39
C LEU A 306 -39.00 -40.95 16.17
N TYR A 307 -38.86 -39.89 16.97
CA TYR A 307 -39.60 -38.64 16.82
C TYR A 307 -38.96 -37.73 15.76
N GLY A 308 -37.63 -37.61 15.79
CA GLY A 308 -36.97 -36.56 15.06
C GLY A 308 -35.45 -36.52 15.20
N TYR A 309 -34.87 -35.37 14.89
CA TYR A 309 -33.42 -35.17 14.87
C TYR A 309 -32.98 -33.95 15.67
N ALA A 310 -31.85 -34.08 16.35
CA ALA A 310 -31.06 -32.96 16.88
C ALA A 310 -29.71 -32.92 16.17
N CYS A 311 -29.06 -31.77 16.14
CA CYS A 311 -27.76 -31.59 15.51
C CYS A 311 -26.75 -31.05 16.50
N VAL A 312 -25.55 -31.61 16.48
CA VAL A 312 -24.39 -31.08 17.18
C VAL A 312 -23.31 -30.73 16.17
N ILE A 313 -22.75 -29.53 16.30
CA ILE A 313 -21.60 -29.09 15.51
C ILE A 313 -20.46 -28.75 16.46
N GLY A 314 -19.40 -29.56 16.46
CA GLY A 314 -18.17 -29.31 17.20
C GLY A 314 -17.16 -28.56 16.35
N VAL A 315 -16.54 -27.51 16.87
CA VAL A 315 -15.62 -26.63 16.15
C VAL A 315 -14.34 -26.47 16.96
N LYS A 316 -13.18 -26.64 16.32
CA LYS A 316 -11.89 -26.37 16.96
C LYS A 316 -11.46 -24.91 16.77
N PRO A 317 -10.56 -24.39 17.63
CA PRO A 317 -9.95 -23.08 17.41
C PRO A 317 -9.33 -22.98 16.02
N PHE A 318 -9.61 -21.88 15.31
CA PHE A 318 -9.09 -21.64 13.98
C PHE A 318 -7.79 -20.84 14.02
N CYS A 319 -6.84 -21.21 13.15
CA CYS A 319 -5.51 -20.58 13.08
C CYS A 319 -5.56 -19.13 12.59
N GLY A 320 -6.55 -18.78 11.78
CA GLY A 320 -6.76 -17.45 11.23
C GLY A 320 -7.95 -16.74 11.89
N ALA A 321 -8.73 -16.06 11.06
CA ALA A 321 -10.02 -15.45 11.41
C ALA A 321 -11.12 -16.00 10.52
N LEU A 322 -12.24 -16.39 11.12
CA LEU A 322 -13.45 -16.84 10.44
C LEU A 322 -14.53 -15.78 10.60
N PHE A 323 -15.22 -15.43 9.52
CA PHE A 323 -16.22 -14.37 9.48
C PHE A 323 -17.61 -14.95 9.31
N SER A 324 -18.63 -14.26 9.84
CA SER A 324 -20.03 -14.61 9.58
C SER A 324 -20.39 -14.36 8.12
N GLU A 325 -19.89 -13.26 7.56
CA GLU A 325 -20.10 -12.85 6.19
C GLU A 325 -18.97 -11.88 5.76
N ALA A 326 -19.01 -11.40 4.52
CA ALA A 326 -18.07 -10.36 4.09
C ALA A 326 -18.29 -9.07 4.93
N PRO A 327 -17.23 -8.47 5.51
CA PRO A 327 -17.33 -7.26 6.32
C PRO A 327 -18.16 -6.16 5.65
N CYS A 328 -18.99 -5.49 6.43
CA CYS A 328 -19.79 -4.36 5.95
C CYS A 328 -18.95 -3.08 5.96
N SER A 329 -18.11 -2.95 4.94
CA SER A 329 -17.25 -1.80 4.70
C SER A 329 -17.18 -1.52 3.20
N TRP A 330 -17.16 -0.23 2.83
CA TRP A 330 -17.21 0.22 1.44
C TRP A 330 -16.10 1.21 1.15
N MET A 331 -15.75 1.34 -0.13
CA MET A 331 -14.78 2.30 -0.66
C MET A 331 -15.18 2.66 -2.09
N VAL A 332 -14.79 3.85 -2.56
CA VAL A 332 -14.95 4.21 -3.97
C VAL A 332 -13.73 3.73 -4.76
N LYS A 333 -13.99 2.94 -5.80
CA LYS A 333 -12.99 2.44 -6.75
C LYS A 333 -13.49 2.67 -8.17
N ASP A 334 -12.67 3.27 -9.03
CA ASP A 334 -13.00 3.50 -10.43
C ASP A 334 -14.39 4.14 -10.66
N LYS A 335 -14.79 5.04 -9.75
CA LYS A 335 -16.09 5.73 -9.67
C LYS A 335 -17.28 4.88 -9.22
N ASP A 336 -17.05 3.65 -8.77
CA ASP A 336 -18.07 2.77 -8.20
C ASP A 336 -17.90 2.61 -6.69
N ILE A 337 -19.02 2.48 -5.97
CA ILE A 337 -19.02 2.18 -4.53
C ILE A 337 -18.97 0.67 -4.35
N CYS A 338 -17.78 0.17 -4.04
CA CYS A 338 -17.50 -1.25 -3.92
C CYS A 338 -17.55 -1.69 -2.45
N LYS A 339 -18.21 -2.82 -2.17
CA LYS A 339 -18.09 -3.50 -0.88
C LYS A 339 -16.71 -4.18 -0.83
N LEU A 340 -15.97 -3.99 0.25
CA LEU A 340 -14.66 -4.60 0.40
C LEU A 340 -14.76 -6.11 0.56
N ALA A 341 -13.97 -6.85 -0.21
CA ALA A 341 -13.81 -8.29 -0.02
C ALA A 341 -13.08 -8.58 1.30
N THR A 342 -13.39 -9.70 1.97
CA THR A 342 -12.83 -10.02 3.29
C THR A 342 -11.30 -9.96 3.35
N GLN A 343 -10.62 -10.52 2.34
CA GLN A 343 -9.16 -10.53 2.29
C GLN A 343 -8.58 -9.11 2.13
N GLU A 344 -9.20 -8.30 1.29
CA GLU A 344 -8.81 -6.91 1.07
C GLU A 344 -9.05 -6.05 2.31
N TRP A 345 -10.21 -6.23 2.94
CA TRP A 345 -10.56 -5.54 4.19
C TRP A 345 -9.55 -5.84 5.29
N VAL A 346 -9.16 -7.11 5.49
CA VAL A 346 -8.11 -7.46 6.47
C VAL A 346 -6.77 -6.84 6.06
N GLY A 347 -6.43 -6.85 4.77
CA GLY A 347 -5.20 -6.23 4.27
C GLY A 347 -5.12 -4.74 4.62
N LEU A 348 -6.16 -3.98 4.31
CA LEU A 348 -6.26 -2.54 4.56
C LEU A 348 -6.36 -2.22 6.06
N LEU A 349 -7.13 -2.98 6.82
CA LEU A 349 -7.26 -2.77 8.27
C LEU A 349 -5.93 -3.03 8.98
N MET A 350 -5.16 -4.03 8.52
CA MET A 350 -3.89 -4.48 9.11
C MET A 350 -2.65 -3.83 8.49
N ASP A 351 -2.83 -2.83 7.63
CA ASP A 351 -1.74 -2.17 6.92
C ASP A 351 -0.80 -1.40 7.89
N THR A 352 0.27 -0.86 7.33
CA THR A 352 1.22 0.13 7.84
C THR A 352 0.80 1.59 7.79
N ASP A 353 0.75 2.39 8.86
CA ASP A 353 0.56 3.84 8.67
C ASP A 353 1.99 4.23 8.32
N PRO A 354 2.22 5.09 7.31
CA PRO A 354 3.39 5.93 7.42
C PRO A 354 3.18 6.63 8.76
N GLU A 355 3.88 6.18 9.81
CA GLU A 355 3.76 6.77 11.14
C GLU A 355 3.81 8.28 10.95
N SER A 356 2.97 9.05 11.66
CA SER A 356 3.07 10.50 11.66
C SER A 356 4.54 10.84 11.86
N ILE A 357 5.23 11.18 10.77
CA ILE A 357 6.68 11.13 10.76
C ILE A 357 7.06 12.28 11.68
N SER A 358 7.41 11.96 12.93
CA SER A 358 8.13 12.89 13.76
C SER A 358 9.51 12.97 13.12
N TYR A 359 9.58 13.77 12.05
CA TYR A 359 10.80 14.02 11.32
C TYR A 359 11.82 14.41 12.39
N SER A 360 12.84 13.59 12.53
CA SER A 360 14.02 13.93 13.32
C SER A 360 14.45 15.35 12.94
N PRO A 361 15.03 16.13 13.86
CA PRO A 361 15.45 17.49 13.57
C PRO A 361 16.29 17.62 12.28
N SER A 362 17.09 16.59 11.96
CA SER A 362 17.89 16.49 10.72
C SER A 362 17.06 16.28 9.44
N SER A 363 15.99 15.49 9.48
CA SER A 363 15.07 15.32 8.34
C SER A 363 14.14 16.53 8.16
N ARG A 364 13.77 17.23 9.25
CA ARG A 364 13.14 18.56 9.17
C ARG A 364 14.06 19.56 8.49
N LEU A 365 15.37 19.50 8.71
CA LEU A 365 16.35 20.38 8.04
C LEU A 365 16.53 20.03 6.56
N GLN A 366 16.44 18.76 6.15
CA GLN A 366 16.52 18.38 4.74
C GLN A 366 15.22 18.70 3.98
N ALA A 367 14.06 18.42 4.56
CA ALA A 367 12.78 18.88 4.04
C ALA A 367 12.75 20.41 4.03
N LYS A 368 13.13 21.11 5.10
CA LYS A 368 13.22 22.58 5.13
C LYS A 368 14.26 23.17 4.20
N SER A 369 15.37 22.51 3.88
CA SER A 369 16.39 23.04 2.94
C SER A 369 16.08 22.73 1.47
N SER A 370 15.49 21.56 1.18
CA SER A 370 14.89 21.27 -0.12
C SER A 370 13.68 22.18 -0.36
N CYS A 371 12.82 22.33 0.65
CA CYS A 371 11.75 23.33 0.72
C CYS A 371 12.31 24.74 0.68
N ALA A 372 13.48 25.04 1.25
CA ALA A 372 14.05 26.39 1.18
C ALA A 372 14.41 26.72 -0.26
N ASN A 373 14.91 25.79 -1.08
CA ASN A 373 15.21 26.08 -2.48
C ASN A 373 13.96 26.15 -3.37
N THR A 374 12.90 25.38 -3.10
CA THR A 374 11.57 25.58 -3.71
C THR A 374 10.87 26.83 -3.19
N TRP A 375 11.03 27.19 -1.91
CA TRP A 375 10.52 28.40 -1.26
C TRP A 375 11.28 29.65 -1.74
N TYR A 376 12.60 29.61 -1.90
CA TYR A 376 13.43 30.71 -2.40
C TYR A 376 13.17 31.00 -3.89
N LYS A 377 12.87 29.96 -4.69
CA LYS A 377 12.33 30.17 -6.05
C LYS A 377 10.92 30.78 -6.04
N CYS A 378 10.14 30.59 -4.98
CA CYS A 378 8.80 31.18 -4.81
C CYS A 378 8.82 32.60 -4.19
N GLU A 379 9.74 32.91 -3.27
CA GLU A 379 9.86 34.21 -2.58
C GLU A 379 10.30 35.34 -3.52
N ASN A 380 11.06 35.03 -4.58
CA ASN A 380 11.51 36.05 -5.53
C ASN A 380 10.39 36.60 -6.45
N THR A 381 9.13 36.23 -6.21
CA THR A 381 7.95 36.76 -6.91
C THR A 381 6.85 37.35 -6.01
N THR A 382 7.04 37.42 -4.69
CA THR A 382 5.99 37.93 -3.78
C THR A 382 6.28 39.33 -3.24
N THR A 383 5.40 40.26 -3.60
CA THR A 383 5.24 41.57 -2.96
C THR A 383 4.84 41.42 -1.49
N ARG A 384 5.72 41.84 -0.57
CA ARG A 384 5.54 42.43 0.80
C ARG A 384 4.38 42.04 1.75
N ASN A 385 3.48 41.11 1.45
CA ASN A 385 2.39 40.68 2.32
C ASN A 385 2.38 39.14 2.47
N ASN A 386 2.84 38.64 3.62
CA ASN A 386 3.04 37.22 3.99
C ASN A 386 1.76 36.34 4.09
N LYS A 387 0.71 36.59 3.29
CA LYS A 387 -0.61 35.94 3.42
C LYS A 387 -1.00 35.00 2.27
N GLN A 388 -0.20 34.93 1.21
CA GLN A 388 -0.49 34.12 0.00
C GLN A 388 0.80 33.47 -0.53
N LEU A 389 0.71 32.21 -0.93
CA LEU A 389 1.81 31.47 -1.57
C LEU A 389 1.34 30.90 -2.92
N PRO A 390 1.56 31.62 -4.05
CA PRO A 390 1.27 31.10 -5.38
C PRO A 390 2.39 30.17 -5.85
N MET A 391 2.05 28.92 -6.20
CA MET A 391 2.97 27.95 -6.79
C MET A 391 2.64 27.72 -8.26
N LYS A 392 3.46 28.26 -9.18
CA LYS A 392 3.29 28.08 -10.62
C LYS A 392 4.10 26.88 -11.11
N TYR A 393 3.44 25.96 -11.82
CA TYR A 393 4.05 24.78 -12.42
C TYR A 393 3.65 24.63 -13.90
N GLY A 394 4.44 23.88 -14.66
CA GLY A 394 4.20 23.66 -16.09
C GLY A 394 2.88 22.92 -16.31
N SER A 395 2.75 21.69 -15.80
CA SER A 395 1.49 20.95 -15.80
C SER A 395 1.41 20.14 -14.51
N TRP A 396 0.46 20.48 -13.63
CA TRP A 396 0.24 19.73 -12.40
C TRP A 396 -0.24 18.30 -12.72
N ALA A 397 -0.94 18.10 -13.83
CA ALA A 397 -1.35 16.77 -14.29
C ALA A 397 -0.15 15.83 -14.44
N VAL A 398 0.91 16.24 -15.16
CA VAL A 398 2.10 15.40 -15.38
C VAL A 398 2.80 15.05 -14.07
N ASP A 399 2.98 16.02 -13.17
CA ASP A 399 3.60 15.79 -11.86
C ASP A 399 2.74 14.89 -10.95
N LEU A 400 1.42 14.85 -11.20
CA LEU A 400 0.48 13.94 -10.55
C LEU A 400 0.33 12.60 -11.30
N ASN A 401 1.18 12.32 -12.28
CA ASN A 401 1.14 11.13 -13.14
C ASN A 401 -0.13 10.99 -13.99
N LEU A 402 -0.78 12.10 -14.32
CA LEU A 402 -1.85 12.19 -15.32
C LEU A 402 -1.27 12.61 -16.68
N GLU A 403 -2.03 12.41 -17.75
CA GLU A 403 -1.65 12.85 -19.09
C GLU A 403 -1.65 14.38 -19.21
N GLU A 404 -0.68 14.92 -19.95
CA GLU A 404 -0.61 16.35 -20.23
C GLU A 404 -1.74 16.76 -21.20
N LYS A 405 -2.28 17.96 -21.05
CA LYS A 405 -3.20 18.53 -22.04
C LYS A 405 -2.53 19.69 -22.78
N GLN A 406 -2.39 19.57 -24.10
CA GLN A 406 -1.66 20.56 -24.92
C GLN A 406 -2.26 21.98 -24.88
N ALA A 407 -3.58 22.11 -24.67
CA ALA A 407 -4.26 23.41 -24.55
C ALA A 407 -3.89 24.18 -23.26
N VAL A 408 -3.37 23.49 -22.25
CA VAL A 408 -2.97 24.06 -20.96
C VAL A 408 -1.60 24.71 -21.07
N ILE A 409 -1.53 26.00 -20.76
CA ILE A 409 -0.28 26.76 -20.76
C ILE A 409 0.48 26.52 -19.47
N CYS A 410 -0.23 26.63 -18.34
CA CYS A 410 0.31 26.31 -17.02
C CYS A 410 -0.79 26.15 -15.99
N ASP A 411 -0.44 25.45 -14.90
CA ASP A 411 -1.29 25.29 -13.72
C ASP A 411 -0.63 25.98 -12.52
N ALA A 412 -1.42 26.61 -11.65
CA ALA A 412 -0.93 27.29 -10.45
C ALA A 412 -1.77 26.97 -9.22
N LEU A 413 -1.13 26.47 -8.16
CA LEU A 413 -1.78 26.18 -6.88
C LEU A 413 -1.58 27.37 -5.93
N LEU A 414 -2.69 27.98 -5.49
CA LEU A 414 -2.71 29.05 -4.50
C LEU A 414 -3.09 28.47 -3.14
N ILE A 415 -2.21 28.67 -2.16
CA ILE A 415 -2.48 28.37 -0.75
C ILE A 415 -2.44 29.70 0.01
N ALA A 416 -3.56 30.06 0.65
CA ALA A 416 -3.74 31.35 1.30
C ALA A 416 -4.49 31.23 2.62
N TRP A 417 -4.32 32.23 3.49
CA TRP A 417 -5.10 32.34 4.73
C TRP A 417 -6.58 32.54 4.44
N ASP A 418 -7.44 31.96 5.29
CA ASP A 418 -8.89 32.08 5.19
C ASP A 418 -9.41 31.78 3.79
N SER A 419 -8.79 30.77 3.15
CA SER A 419 -9.18 30.25 1.85
C SER A 419 -8.83 28.76 1.79
N PRO A 420 -9.65 27.92 1.13
CA PRO A 420 -9.20 26.61 0.71
C PRO A 420 -8.12 26.73 -0.39
N PRO A 421 -7.33 25.68 -0.65
CA PRO A 421 -6.43 25.62 -1.80
C PRO A 421 -7.19 25.81 -3.11
N ILE A 422 -6.65 26.66 -3.99
CA ILE A 422 -7.23 26.93 -5.32
C ILE A 422 -6.23 26.54 -6.40
N LEU A 423 -6.61 25.62 -7.28
CA LEU A 423 -5.86 25.25 -8.47
C LEU A 423 -6.37 26.07 -9.67
N TYR A 424 -5.56 27.00 -10.13
CA TYR A 424 -5.77 27.75 -11.36
C TYR A 424 -5.23 26.97 -12.55
N THR A 425 -6.04 26.79 -13.58
CA THR A 425 -5.62 26.27 -14.88
C THR A 425 -5.65 27.42 -15.88
N ILE A 426 -4.53 27.69 -16.55
CA ILE A 426 -4.43 28.76 -17.54
C ILE A 426 -4.44 28.13 -18.93
N LEU A 427 -5.47 28.42 -19.72
CA LEU A 427 -5.68 27.86 -21.05
C LEU A 427 -5.39 28.89 -22.15
N ARG A 428 -4.93 28.39 -23.30
CA ARG A 428 -4.74 29.20 -24.50
C ARG A 428 -6.06 29.54 -25.18
N GLU A 429 -6.98 28.58 -25.28
CA GLU A 429 -8.28 28.71 -25.93
C GLU A 429 -9.35 27.91 -25.14
N GLN A 430 -10.64 28.13 -25.42
CA GLN A 430 -11.73 27.34 -24.84
C GLN A 430 -11.78 25.96 -25.51
N ASP A 431 -11.92 24.92 -24.69
CA ASP A 431 -11.89 23.52 -25.10
C ASP A 431 -13.04 22.76 -24.42
N ALA A 432 -13.75 21.90 -25.15
CA ALA A 432 -14.86 21.10 -24.64
C ALA A 432 -14.46 20.19 -23.45
N ASP A 433 -13.20 19.76 -23.39
CA ASP A 433 -12.68 18.86 -22.35
C ASP A 433 -11.96 19.61 -21.20
N GLU A 434 -12.07 20.94 -21.14
CA GLU A 434 -11.47 21.78 -20.08
C GLU A 434 -11.90 21.36 -18.68
N GLN A 435 -13.21 21.20 -18.48
CA GLN A 435 -13.76 20.91 -17.16
C GLN A 435 -13.31 19.53 -16.65
N SER A 436 -13.20 18.55 -17.56
CA SER A 436 -12.71 17.20 -17.23
C SER A 436 -11.27 17.23 -16.74
N TYR A 437 -10.38 17.95 -17.43
CA TYR A 437 -8.98 18.13 -17.01
C TYR A 437 -8.86 18.79 -15.64
N CYS A 438 -9.56 19.91 -15.43
CA CYS A 438 -9.47 20.70 -14.20
C CYS A 438 -10.00 19.90 -13.01
N THR A 439 -11.16 19.27 -13.17
CA THR A 439 -11.78 18.41 -12.17
C THR A 439 -10.89 17.21 -11.84
N SER A 440 -10.37 16.50 -12.85
CA SER A 440 -9.50 15.34 -12.64
C SER A 440 -8.20 15.73 -11.92
N THR A 441 -7.55 16.82 -12.32
CA THR A 441 -6.29 17.28 -11.71
C THR A 441 -6.50 17.70 -10.26
N ALA A 442 -7.54 18.48 -9.95
CA ALA A 442 -7.86 18.90 -8.59
C ALA A 442 -8.23 17.71 -7.70
N PHE A 443 -9.05 16.79 -8.21
CA PHE A 443 -9.42 15.56 -7.52
C PHE A 443 -8.19 14.69 -7.19
N THR A 444 -7.33 14.43 -8.18
CA THR A 444 -6.12 13.62 -7.98
C THR A 444 -5.15 14.30 -7.00
N LEU A 445 -5.00 15.62 -7.07
CA LEU A 445 -4.19 16.37 -6.12
C LEU A 445 -4.69 16.18 -4.69
N LYS A 446 -6.00 16.39 -4.45
CA LYS A 446 -6.62 16.18 -3.14
C LYS A 446 -6.42 14.75 -2.64
N GLN A 447 -6.70 13.75 -3.49
CA GLN A 447 -6.55 12.34 -3.14
C GLN A 447 -5.11 11.98 -2.79
N LYS A 448 -4.11 12.46 -3.54
CA LYS A 448 -2.71 12.22 -3.21
C LYS A 448 -2.29 12.93 -1.92
N LEU A 449 -2.74 14.16 -1.68
CA LEU A 449 -2.41 14.90 -0.45
C LEU A 449 -2.88 14.17 0.80
N VAL A 450 -4.07 13.56 0.76
CA VAL A 450 -4.62 12.79 1.88
C VAL A 450 -3.98 11.40 1.96
N ASN A 451 -4.03 10.61 0.88
CA ASN A 451 -3.69 9.19 0.92
C ASN A 451 -2.19 8.92 0.85
N VAL A 452 -1.41 9.80 0.21
CA VAL A 452 0.05 9.66 0.05
C VAL A 452 0.78 10.65 0.95
N GLY A 453 0.32 11.91 0.96
CA GLY A 453 0.91 12.97 1.77
C GLY A 453 0.52 12.94 3.24
N GLY A 454 -0.46 12.10 3.63
CA GLY A 454 -0.88 11.94 5.02
C GLY A 454 -1.59 13.16 5.63
N TYR A 455 -2.13 14.06 4.80
CA TYR A 455 -2.83 15.22 5.32
C TYR A 455 -4.12 14.80 6.05
N SER A 456 -4.19 15.04 7.35
CA SER A 456 -5.33 14.62 8.19
C SER A 456 -6.31 15.74 8.52
N GLY A 457 -6.19 16.93 7.92
CA GLY A 457 -7.16 18.03 8.07
C GLY A 457 -8.37 17.90 7.12
N ASN A 458 -9.36 18.78 7.26
CA ASN A 458 -10.39 18.92 6.24
C ASN A 458 -9.76 19.56 4.99
N LEU A 459 -9.94 18.95 3.83
CA LEU A 459 -9.30 19.41 2.59
C LEU A 459 -10.27 19.32 1.42
N CYS A 460 -10.36 20.41 0.67
CA CYS A 460 -10.88 20.44 -0.70
C CYS A 460 -9.87 21.17 -1.59
N VAL A 461 -9.95 20.98 -2.90
CA VAL A 461 -9.17 21.74 -3.87
C VAL A 461 -10.15 22.37 -4.84
N ILE A 462 -10.25 23.70 -4.82
CA ILE A 462 -11.14 24.43 -5.74
C ILE A 462 -10.40 24.59 -7.07
N SER A 463 -11.01 24.14 -8.17
CA SER A 463 -10.49 24.40 -9.51
C SER A 463 -11.06 25.70 -10.07
N LYS A 464 -10.22 26.59 -10.61
CA LYS A 464 -10.61 27.78 -11.37
C LYS A 464 -9.89 27.80 -12.71
N VAL A 465 -10.56 28.24 -13.77
CA VAL A 465 -9.95 28.35 -15.10
C VAL A 465 -9.82 29.79 -15.54
N LEU A 466 -8.69 30.11 -16.19
CA LEU A 466 -8.36 31.41 -16.72
C LEU A 466 -8.02 31.27 -18.22
N HIS A 467 -8.72 32.02 -19.07
CA HIS A 467 -8.43 32.08 -20.51
C HIS A 467 -7.58 33.31 -20.83
N LEU A 468 -6.48 33.11 -21.57
CA LEU A 468 -5.72 34.23 -22.12
C LEU A 468 -6.43 34.74 -23.39
N ARG A 469 -7.33 35.72 -23.26
CA ARG A 469 -7.87 36.44 -24.42
C ARG A 469 -6.86 37.48 -24.94
N PRO A 470 -6.67 37.64 -26.26
CA PRO A 470 -5.74 38.63 -26.83
C PRO A 470 -6.15 40.09 -26.65
N GLU A 471 -7.42 40.38 -26.31
CA GLU A 471 -7.94 41.75 -26.31
C GLU A 471 -8.47 42.17 -24.94
N SER A 472 -8.03 43.36 -24.52
CA SER A 472 -8.32 44.06 -23.28
C SER A 472 -9.82 44.16 -23.02
N ASN A 473 -10.35 43.27 -22.18
CA ASN A 473 -11.43 43.48 -21.23
C ASN A 473 -11.44 42.25 -20.30
N ALA A 474 -10.86 42.41 -19.11
CA ALA A 474 -10.75 41.35 -18.11
C ALA A 474 -12.10 41.12 -17.41
N GLU A 475 -13.05 40.51 -18.11
CA GLU A 475 -14.11 39.75 -17.46
C GLU A 475 -13.71 38.29 -17.46
N SER A 476 -13.25 37.80 -16.30
CA SER A 476 -13.17 36.39 -16.02
C SER A 476 -14.57 35.81 -16.17
N SER A 477 -14.84 35.14 -17.28
CA SER A 477 -15.99 34.25 -17.35
C SER A 477 -15.72 33.11 -16.37
N GLU A 478 -16.18 33.25 -15.12
CA GLU A 478 -16.29 32.11 -14.20
C GLU A 478 -17.22 31.10 -14.88
N GLY A 479 -16.62 30.13 -15.59
CA GLY A 479 -17.36 28.99 -16.11
C GLY A 479 -18.12 28.38 -14.94
N ALA A 480 -19.43 28.21 -15.10
CA ALA A 480 -20.35 27.78 -14.07
C ALA A 480 -20.05 26.33 -13.61
N ALA A 481 -19.00 26.15 -12.82
CA ALA A 481 -18.88 24.98 -11.97
C ALA A 481 -19.90 25.17 -10.85
N SER A 482 -20.81 24.20 -10.68
CA SER A 482 -21.75 24.16 -9.56
C SER A 482 -20.95 24.18 -8.26
N LEU A 483 -20.82 25.37 -7.65
CA LEU A 483 -19.95 25.55 -6.49
C LEU A 483 -20.60 24.93 -5.26
N ILE A 484 -20.08 23.79 -4.82
CA ILE A 484 -20.33 23.32 -3.47
C ILE A 484 -19.72 24.36 -2.52
N ASP A 485 -20.57 25.08 -1.80
CA ASP A 485 -20.13 26.06 -0.81
C ASP A 485 -19.65 25.36 0.48
N TYR A 486 -18.33 25.14 0.58
CA TYR A 486 -17.69 24.43 1.69
C TYR A 486 -17.78 25.18 3.03
N PRO A 487 -17.89 24.47 4.18
CA PRO A 487 -17.87 25.09 5.50
C PRO A 487 -16.53 25.77 5.82
N ARG A 488 -16.54 26.75 6.74
CA ARG A 488 -15.32 27.42 7.24
C ARG A 488 -14.25 26.48 7.78
N SER A 489 -14.60 25.27 8.19
CA SER A 489 -13.63 24.27 8.66
C SER A 489 -12.72 23.70 7.57
N TYR A 490 -12.96 24.01 6.29
CA TYR A 490 -12.11 23.69 5.14
C TYR A 490 -11.15 24.84 4.78
N TYR A 491 -11.25 25.98 5.47
CA TYR A 491 -10.43 27.16 5.25
C TYR A 491 -9.26 27.13 6.25
N PHE A 492 -8.07 27.52 5.82
CA PHE A 492 -6.91 27.53 6.72
C PHE A 492 -7.02 28.67 7.73
N ALA A 493 -7.14 28.30 9.01
CA ALA A 493 -7.29 29.23 10.11
C ALA A 493 -5.94 29.65 10.75
N ASN A 494 -4.87 28.88 10.53
CA ASN A 494 -3.55 29.15 11.12
C ASN A 494 -2.40 28.62 10.25
N THR A 495 -1.19 29.10 10.54
CA THR A 495 0.04 28.69 9.85
C THR A 495 0.33 27.20 9.97
N GLN A 496 -0.01 26.56 11.10
CA GLN A 496 0.26 25.14 11.34
C GLN A 496 -0.49 24.24 10.34
N GLN A 497 -1.75 24.58 10.01
CA GLN A 497 -2.53 23.86 9.01
C GLN A 497 -1.93 24.00 7.61
N MET A 498 -1.43 25.19 7.27
CA MET A 498 -0.75 25.43 5.99
C MET A 498 0.57 24.67 5.91
N GLU A 499 1.38 24.69 6.98
CA GLU A 499 2.64 23.95 7.06
C GLU A 499 2.41 22.44 6.93
N ALA A 500 1.38 21.90 7.58
CA ALA A 500 0.98 20.50 7.45
C ALA A 500 0.60 20.16 5.99
N LEU A 501 -0.16 21.01 5.31
CA LEU A 501 -0.50 20.82 3.91
C LEU A 501 0.74 20.86 3.01
N LEU A 502 1.64 21.83 3.24
CA LEU A 502 2.88 21.95 2.48
C LEU A 502 3.79 20.74 2.67
N GLN A 503 3.86 20.18 3.89
CA GLN A 503 4.58 18.93 4.13
C GLN A 503 3.98 17.77 3.34
N SER A 504 2.65 17.61 3.36
CA SER A 504 1.96 16.61 2.54
C SER A 504 2.23 16.82 1.04
N LEU A 505 2.25 18.07 0.57
CA LEU A 505 2.54 18.40 -0.81
C LEU A 505 3.95 18.01 -1.24
N VAL A 506 4.93 18.22 -0.36
CA VAL A 506 6.32 17.81 -0.59
C VAL A 506 6.43 16.29 -0.72
N ILE A 507 5.71 15.54 0.11
CA ILE A 507 5.66 14.08 0.00
C ILE A 507 5.02 13.66 -1.32
N VAL A 508 3.95 14.33 -1.76
CA VAL A 508 3.29 14.02 -3.03
C VAL A 508 4.19 14.30 -4.23
N LEU A 509 4.88 15.44 -4.26
CA LEU A 509 5.71 15.86 -5.40
C LEU A 509 7.07 15.17 -5.44
N LEU A 510 7.74 15.07 -4.28
CA LEU A 510 9.09 14.51 -4.18
C LEU A 510 9.07 13.01 -3.87
N GLY A 511 7.94 12.47 -3.43
CA GLY A 511 7.81 11.06 -3.10
C GLY A 511 7.97 10.15 -4.30
N PHE A 512 8.53 8.97 -4.03
CA PHE A 512 8.42 7.80 -4.88
C PHE A 512 8.36 6.56 -4.02
N ARG A 513 7.76 5.49 -4.54
CA ARG A 513 7.80 4.20 -3.86
C ARG A 513 9.19 3.60 -4.07
N SER A 514 9.87 3.23 -2.98
CA SER A 514 11.08 2.41 -3.09
C SER A 514 10.77 1.19 -3.93
N PHE A 515 11.69 0.84 -4.83
CA PHE A 515 11.47 -0.22 -5.78
C PHE A 515 11.40 -1.62 -5.16
N LEU A 516 11.96 -1.80 -3.96
CA LEU A 516 12.34 -3.12 -3.45
C LEU A 516 12.10 -3.32 -1.94
N SER A 517 11.61 -2.31 -1.21
CA SER A 517 11.27 -2.44 0.21
C SER A 517 10.09 -1.55 0.60
N ASP A 518 8.95 -2.16 0.88
CA ASP A 518 7.74 -1.52 1.42
C ASP A 518 7.66 -1.57 2.96
N GLN A 519 8.78 -1.75 3.68
CA GLN A 519 8.78 -1.77 5.15
C GLN A 519 9.09 -0.42 5.79
N LEU A 520 8.42 -0.16 6.93
CA LEU A 520 8.56 1.03 7.78
C LEU A 520 10.02 1.38 8.09
N GLY A 521 10.28 2.68 8.21
CA GLY A 521 11.53 3.24 8.72
C GLY A 521 12.48 3.80 7.66
N CYS A 522 12.16 3.66 6.37
CA CYS A 522 12.96 4.17 5.25
C CYS A 522 12.28 5.25 4.40
N GLU A 523 11.14 5.80 4.84
CA GLU A 523 10.33 6.75 4.06
C GLU A 523 11.08 8.07 3.76
N VAL A 524 12.03 8.47 4.61
CA VAL A 524 12.94 9.60 4.34
C VAL A 524 13.84 9.34 3.12
N LEU A 525 14.21 8.09 2.86
CA LEU A 525 14.99 7.68 1.67
C LEU A 525 14.12 7.65 0.40
N ASN A 526 12.81 7.84 0.52
CA ASN A 526 11.83 7.76 -0.57
C ASN A 526 11.43 9.14 -1.12
N LEU A 527 12.19 10.18 -0.80
CA LEU A 527 12.03 11.53 -1.34
C LEU A 527 13.16 11.87 -2.31
N LEU A 528 12.81 12.57 -3.39
CA LEU A 528 13.79 13.14 -4.30
C LEU A 528 14.58 14.26 -3.60
N THR A 529 15.88 14.31 -3.86
CA THR A 529 16.71 15.46 -3.50
C THR A 529 16.34 16.68 -4.36
N ALA A 530 16.70 17.88 -3.91
CA ALA A 530 16.45 19.10 -4.67
C ALA A 530 17.04 19.02 -6.10
N LYS A 531 18.24 18.47 -6.26
CA LYS A 531 18.89 18.32 -7.57
C LYS A 531 18.18 17.29 -8.46
N GLN A 532 17.77 16.17 -7.88
CA GLN A 532 16.95 15.16 -8.57
C GLN A 532 15.63 15.75 -9.06
N TYR A 533 14.95 16.53 -8.22
CA TYR A 533 13.70 17.20 -8.59
C TYR A 533 13.93 18.29 -9.65
N GLU A 534 15.03 19.03 -9.58
CA GLU A 534 15.41 19.99 -10.63
C GLU A 534 15.54 19.28 -11.98
N ILE A 535 16.23 18.13 -12.03
CA ILE A 535 16.35 17.33 -13.26
C ILE A 535 14.97 16.83 -13.70
N PHE A 536 14.17 16.28 -12.79
CA PHE A 536 12.82 15.78 -13.08
C PHE A 536 11.89 16.88 -13.61
N SER A 537 11.97 18.09 -13.08
CA SER A 537 11.13 19.24 -13.45
C SER A 537 11.56 19.93 -14.75
N LYS A 538 12.72 19.56 -15.35
CA LYS A 538 13.12 20.09 -16.65
C LYS A 538 12.04 19.82 -17.72
N ASN A 539 11.90 20.78 -18.62
CA ASN A 539 11.02 20.66 -19.78
C ASN A 539 11.68 19.73 -20.82
N LEU A 540 11.08 18.55 -21.02
CA LEU A 540 11.61 17.52 -21.92
C LEU A 540 11.50 17.91 -23.41
N ARG A 541 10.64 18.89 -23.77
CA ARG A 541 10.59 19.42 -25.14
C ARG A 541 11.86 20.20 -25.49
N LYS A 542 12.52 20.81 -24.50
CA LYS A 542 13.77 21.58 -24.67
C LYS A 542 15.03 20.75 -24.39
N ASN A 543 14.95 19.75 -23.52
CA ASN A 543 16.09 18.96 -23.06
C ASN A 543 16.02 17.54 -23.64
N LYS A 544 16.30 17.41 -24.93
CA LYS A 544 16.17 16.15 -25.68
C LYS A 544 17.33 15.20 -25.41
N GLU A 545 18.55 15.71 -25.26
CA GLU A 545 19.76 14.92 -24.96
C GLU A 545 20.33 15.36 -23.60
N LEU A 546 20.62 14.43 -22.70
CA LEU A 546 21.17 14.75 -21.38
C LEU A 546 22.01 13.60 -20.79
N PHE A 547 23.22 13.93 -20.33
CA PHE A 547 24.04 13.03 -19.53
C PHE A 547 23.79 13.28 -18.03
N ILE A 548 23.53 12.23 -17.26
CA ILE A 548 23.32 12.30 -15.82
C ILE A 548 24.38 11.44 -15.14
N HIS A 549 25.34 12.13 -14.54
CA HIS A 549 26.41 11.49 -13.77
C HIS A 549 25.96 11.45 -12.31
N GLY A 550 26.11 10.32 -11.63
CA GLY A 550 25.70 10.26 -10.23
C GLY A 550 26.54 9.31 -9.42
N LEU A 551 26.82 9.67 -8.17
CA LEU A 551 27.52 8.80 -7.22
C LEU A 551 26.71 7.52 -6.91
N PRO A 552 27.36 6.49 -6.35
CA PRO A 552 26.64 5.31 -5.86
C PRO A 552 25.64 5.72 -4.79
N GLY A 553 24.40 5.22 -4.86
CA GLY A 553 23.36 5.58 -3.90
C GLY A 553 22.79 7.00 -4.09
N SER A 554 23.08 7.68 -5.20
CA SER A 554 22.44 8.95 -5.57
C SER A 554 21.07 8.78 -6.25
N GLY A 555 20.55 7.56 -6.41
CA GLY A 555 19.19 7.31 -6.93
C GLY A 555 18.98 7.50 -8.43
N LYS A 556 20.01 7.33 -9.27
CA LYS A 556 19.96 7.47 -10.74
C LYS A 556 18.80 6.69 -11.39
N THR A 557 18.71 5.38 -11.14
CA THR A 557 17.66 4.50 -11.71
C THR A 557 16.24 4.96 -11.33
N ILE A 558 16.06 5.58 -10.17
CA ILE A 558 14.76 6.15 -9.75
C ILE A 558 14.39 7.35 -10.61
N ILE A 559 15.37 8.20 -10.93
CA ILE A 559 15.16 9.31 -11.89
C ILE A 559 14.89 8.77 -13.28
N ALA A 560 15.62 7.75 -13.74
CA ALA A 560 15.40 7.13 -15.04
C ALA A 560 13.94 6.64 -15.19
N VAL A 561 13.42 5.93 -14.18
CA VAL A 561 12.02 5.46 -14.17
C VAL A 561 11.02 6.62 -14.14
N LYS A 562 11.21 7.61 -13.25
CA LYS A 562 10.32 8.78 -13.19
C LYS A 562 10.29 9.56 -14.51
N ILE A 563 11.43 9.66 -15.19
CA ILE A 563 11.51 10.33 -16.48
C ILE A 563 10.79 9.53 -17.56
N MET A 564 10.87 8.19 -17.57
CA MET A 564 10.07 7.37 -18.50
C MET A 564 8.57 7.56 -18.27
N GLU A 565 8.11 7.59 -17.02
CA GLU A 565 6.71 7.91 -16.70
C GLU A 565 6.32 9.31 -17.19
N LYS A 566 7.21 10.29 -17.01
CA LYS A 566 7.02 11.66 -17.49
C LYS A 566 6.94 11.73 -19.01
N ILE A 567 7.84 11.05 -19.73
CA ILE A 567 7.84 10.99 -21.21
C ILE A 567 6.51 10.44 -21.70
N ARG A 568 6.08 9.29 -21.17
CA ARG A 568 4.80 8.66 -21.53
C ARG A 568 3.64 9.63 -21.38
N ASN A 569 3.55 10.31 -20.24
CA ASN A 569 2.43 11.19 -19.92
C ASN A 569 2.47 12.52 -20.70
N MET A 570 3.65 13.01 -21.06
CA MET A 570 3.85 14.31 -21.72
C MET A 570 3.79 14.23 -23.25
N PHE A 571 4.05 13.05 -23.82
CA PHE A 571 4.01 12.80 -25.28
C PHE A 571 2.92 11.81 -25.70
N HIS A 572 2.09 11.31 -24.76
CA HIS A 572 1.05 10.30 -24.98
C HIS A 572 1.58 9.05 -25.68
N CYS A 573 2.77 8.60 -25.27
CA CYS A 573 3.44 7.48 -25.91
C CYS A 573 2.90 6.13 -25.41
N GLU A 574 2.88 5.14 -26.29
CA GLU A 574 2.72 3.74 -25.90
C GLU A 574 4.03 3.17 -25.35
N ALA A 575 3.94 2.09 -24.56
CA ALA A 575 5.12 1.47 -23.94
C ALA A 575 6.16 0.98 -24.97
N ASN A 576 5.75 0.70 -26.21
CA ASN A 576 6.64 0.26 -27.30
C ASN A 576 7.28 1.42 -28.09
N GLU A 577 7.11 2.66 -27.65
CA GLU A 577 7.77 3.86 -28.21
C GLU A 577 8.91 4.40 -27.31
N ILE A 578 8.98 3.91 -26.08
CA ILE A 578 10.03 4.23 -25.09
C ILE A 578 10.90 2.99 -24.91
N LEU A 579 12.22 3.13 -25.11
CA LEU A 579 13.20 2.08 -24.92
C LEU A 579 14.04 2.34 -23.67
N TYR A 580 14.11 1.35 -22.79
CA TYR A 580 15.06 1.31 -21.69
C TYR A 580 16.18 0.31 -22.00
N ILE A 581 17.43 0.76 -21.91
CA ILE A 581 18.61 -0.07 -22.21
C ILE A 581 19.47 -0.16 -20.95
N CYS A 582 19.85 -1.37 -20.57
CA CYS A 582 20.84 -1.63 -19.52
C CYS A 582 21.74 -2.82 -19.89
N GLU A 583 22.78 -3.11 -19.10
CA GLU A 583 23.63 -4.29 -19.34
C GLU A 583 23.03 -5.56 -18.69
N ASN A 584 22.31 -5.41 -17.57
CA ASN A 584 21.95 -6.51 -16.68
C ASN A 584 20.53 -7.05 -16.90
N GLN A 585 20.44 -8.37 -17.13
CA GLN A 585 19.17 -9.07 -17.31
C GLN A 585 18.18 -8.93 -16.12
N PRO A 586 18.63 -9.01 -14.85
CA PRO A 586 17.77 -8.76 -13.68
C PRO A 586 17.11 -7.37 -13.71
N LEU A 587 17.91 -6.32 -13.93
CA LEU A 587 17.43 -4.94 -14.02
C LEU A 587 16.45 -4.76 -15.19
N ARG A 588 16.77 -5.32 -16.37
CA ARG A 588 15.88 -5.32 -17.53
C ARG A 588 14.51 -5.92 -17.19
N LYS A 589 14.48 -7.09 -16.55
CA LYS A 589 13.23 -7.76 -16.18
C LYS A 589 12.45 -6.94 -15.15
N PHE A 590 13.14 -6.43 -14.12
CA PHE A 590 12.54 -5.56 -13.11
C PHE A 590 11.84 -4.34 -13.72
N ILE A 591 12.47 -3.67 -14.70
CA ILE A 591 11.87 -2.54 -15.41
C ILE A 591 10.72 -2.98 -16.33
N SER A 592 10.88 -4.12 -17.02
CA SER A 592 9.83 -4.69 -17.88
C SER A 592 8.53 -5.00 -17.14
N ASP A 593 8.63 -5.49 -15.89
CA ASP A 593 7.47 -5.84 -15.07
C ASP A 593 6.60 -4.61 -14.71
N LYS A 594 7.16 -3.40 -14.80
CA LYS A 594 6.42 -2.14 -14.59
C LYS A 594 5.53 -1.74 -15.77
N LYS A 595 5.72 -2.34 -16.95
CA LYS A 595 4.93 -2.04 -18.16
C LYS A 595 4.90 -0.55 -18.55
N ILE A 596 6.01 0.17 -18.31
CA ILE A 596 6.15 1.59 -18.68
C ILE A 596 6.79 1.75 -20.07
N CYS A 597 7.70 0.84 -20.42
CA CYS A 597 8.55 0.93 -21.61
C CYS A 597 8.93 -0.47 -22.11
N HIS A 598 9.53 -0.53 -23.29
CA HIS A 598 10.22 -1.71 -23.78
C HIS A 598 11.64 -1.74 -23.18
N ALA A 599 11.97 -2.77 -22.39
CA ALA A 599 13.26 -2.89 -21.73
C ALA A 599 14.12 -3.99 -22.37
N VAL A 600 15.35 -3.66 -22.76
CA VAL A 600 16.29 -4.59 -23.41
C VAL A 600 17.68 -4.53 -22.79
N THR A 601 18.46 -5.60 -22.96
CA THR A 601 19.91 -5.50 -22.68
C THR A 601 20.63 -4.84 -23.85
N ARG A 602 21.81 -4.27 -23.61
CA ARG A 602 22.68 -3.74 -24.69
C ARG A 602 22.91 -4.75 -25.81
N LYS A 603 23.14 -6.03 -25.49
CA LYS A 603 23.33 -7.09 -26.50
C LYS A 603 22.11 -7.27 -27.41
N THR A 604 20.92 -7.27 -26.83
CA THR A 604 19.66 -7.31 -27.61
C THR A 604 19.47 -6.02 -28.39
N PHE A 605 19.77 -4.87 -27.79
CA PHE A 605 19.70 -3.58 -28.46
C PHE A 605 20.57 -3.52 -29.72
N MET A 606 21.76 -4.11 -29.71
CA MET A 606 22.62 -4.12 -30.90
C MET A 606 22.12 -5.05 -32.00
N LYS A 607 21.49 -6.17 -31.65
CA LYS A 607 21.00 -7.18 -32.59
C LYS A 607 19.69 -6.79 -33.30
N ASP A 608 18.77 -6.19 -32.56
CA ASP A 608 17.41 -5.99 -33.04
C ASP A 608 17.19 -4.60 -33.66
N ASP A 609 16.15 -4.50 -34.49
CA ASP A 609 15.69 -3.23 -35.08
C ASP A 609 14.52 -2.65 -34.30
N PHE A 610 14.65 -1.38 -33.90
CA PHE A 610 13.69 -0.69 -33.06
C PHE A 610 12.93 0.36 -33.87
N GLN A 611 12.15 -0.04 -34.87
CA GLN A 611 11.51 0.90 -35.82
C GLN A 611 10.48 1.84 -35.15
N LYS A 612 9.74 1.36 -34.15
CA LYS A 612 8.69 2.13 -33.44
C LYS A 612 9.21 2.99 -32.29
N ILE A 613 10.46 2.80 -31.87
CA ILE A 613 11.02 3.54 -30.74
C ILE A 613 11.33 4.97 -31.13
N GLN A 614 10.88 5.90 -30.28
CA GLN A 614 11.12 7.34 -30.40
C GLN A 614 12.04 7.84 -29.28
N HIS A 615 11.82 7.36 -28.05
CA HIS A 615 12.57 7.81 -26.87
C HIS A 615 13.44 6.70 -26.30
N ILE A 616 14.65 7.03 -25.86
CA ILE A 616 15.63 6.09 -25.31
C ILE A 616 16.16 6.61 -23.98
N ILE A 617 16.10 5.75 -22.97
CA ILE A 617 16.73 5.93 -21.67
C ILE A 617 17.77 4.83 -21.50
N ILE A 618 19.01 5.21 -21.22
CA ILE A 618 20.13 4.28 -21.05
C ILE A 618 20.60 4.38 -19.60
N ASP A 619 20.64 3.25 -18.91
CA ASP A 619 21.04 3.17 -17.51
C ASP A 619 22.27 2.28 -17.34
N GLU A 620 23.11 2.60 -16.36
CA GLU A 620 24.40 1.94 -16.10
C GLU A 620 25.32 1.91 -17.35
N ALA A 621 25.29 2.98 -18.15
CA ALA A 621 25.96 3.03 -19.46
C ALA A 621 27.49 2.85 -19.39
N GLN A 622 28.11 3.13 -18.25
CA GLN A 622 29.55 2.90 -18.03
C GLN A 622 29.92 1.40 -18.05
N ASN A 623 28.96 0.51 -17.84
CA ASN A 623 29.16 -0.94 -17.85
C ASN A 623 28.92 -1.58 -19.22
N PHE A 624 28.61 -0.77 -20.24
CA PHE A 624 28.39 -1.25 -21.59
C PHE A 624 29.73 -1.60 -22.22
N ARG A 625 29.73 -2.50 -23.20
CA ARG A 625 30.93 -2.86 -23.96
C ARG A 625 30.74 -2.53 -25.43
N SER A 626 31.80 -2.06 -26.05
CA SER A 626 31.85 -1.73 -27.49
C SER A 626 32.03 -2.96 -28.40
N GLU A 627 32.11 -4.16 -27.83
CA GLU A 627 32.34 -5.43 -28.56
C GLU A 627 31.30 -5.73 -29.65
N ASP A 628 30.05 -5.28 -29.47
CA ASP A 628 28.95 -5.51 -30.43
C ASP A 628 28.68 -4.29 -31.33
N GLY A 629 29.55 -3.27 -31.35
CA GLY A 629 29.47 -2.08 -32.19
C GLY A 629 29.13 -0.77 -31.45
N ASP A 630 28.91 0.31 -32.23
CA ASP A 630 28.63 1.65 -31.72
C ASP A 630 27.17 1.81 -31.27
N TRP A 631 26.91 1.40 -30.02
CA TRP A 631 25.59 1.52 -29.41
C TRP A 631 25.16 2.98 -29.24
N TYR A 632 26.10 3.91 -29.02
CA TYR A 632 25.80 5.32 -28.80
C TYR A 632 25.33 5.98 -30.09
N GLY A 633 26.06 5.75 -31.19
CA GLY A 633 25.66 6.17 -32.53
C GLY A 633 24.32 5.57 -32.95
N LYS A 634 24.07 4.29 -32.66
CA LYS A 634 22.76 3.65 -32.90
C LYS A 634 21.63 4.34 -32.14
N ALA A 635 21.81 4.59 -30.84
CA ALA A 635 20.81 5.25 -30.01
C ALA A 635 20.50 6.67 -30.51
N LYS A 636 21.53 7.45 -30.84
CA LYS A 636 21.39 8.80 -31.41
C LYS A 636 20.67 8.80 -32.75
N THR A 637 20.98 7.84 -33.61
CA THR A 637 20.31 7.70 -34.92
C THR A 637 18.82 7.42 -34.75
N ILE A 638 18.44 6.56 -33.79
CA ILE A 638 17.03 6.24 -33.52
C ILE A 638 16.27 7.47 -33.02
N THR A 639 16.81 8.19 -32.03
CA THR A 639 16.15 9.37 -31.46
C THR A 639 16.12 10.57 -32.39
N GLN A 640 16.92 10.59 -33.46
CA GLN A 640 16.97 11.67 -34.45
C GLN A 640 16.24 11.35 -35.77
N ARG A 641 15.49 10.23 -35.85
CA ARG A 641 14.77 9.85 -37.08
C ARG A 641 13.76 10.89 -37.52
N ASP A 642 13.00 11.43 -36.57
CA ASP A 642 12.06 12.53 -36.81
C ASP A 642 12.80 13.86 -36.67
N LYS A 643 12.88 14.60 -37.77
CA LYS A 643 13.58 15.90 -37.84
C LYS A 643 12.76 17.02 -37.23
N ASP A 644 11.43 16.91 -37.23
CA ASP A 644 10.51 17.93 -36.75
C ASP A 644 10.27 17.76 -35.25
N CYS A 645 10.26 16.51 -34.76
CA CYS A 645 10.14 16.19 -33.35
C CYS A 645 11.17 15.13 -32.90
N PRO A 646 12.44 15.52 -32.68
CA PRO A 646 13.44 14.57 -32.21
C PRO A 646 13.03 13.96 -30.87
N GLY A 647 13.32 12.67 -30.74
CA GLY A 647 13.14 11.87 -29.55
C GLY A 647 14.03 12.29 -28.39
N ILE A 648 13.89 11.60 -27.26
CA ILE A 648 14.65 11.89 -26.04
C ILE A 648 15.74 10.84 -25.87
N LEU A 649 16.97 11.26 -25.61
CA LEU A 649 18.12 10.41 -25.29
C LEU A 649 18.73 10.85 -23.96
N TRP A 650 18.39 10.17 -22.87
CA TRP A 650 19.01 10.44 -21.57
C TRP A 650 19.86 9.25 -21.13
N ILE A 651 21.08 9.55 -20.69
CA ILE A 651 22.11 8.55 -20.38
C ILE A 651 22.52 8.72 -18.93
N PHE A 652 22.27 7.70 -18.11
CA PHE A 652 22.64 7.64 -16.71
C PHE A 652 23.92 6.82 -16.55
N LEU A 653 24.88 7.36 -15.82
CA LEU A 653 26.15 6.68 -15.58
C LEU A 653 26.79 7.00 -14.23
N ASP A 654 27.63 6.06 -13.78
CA ASP A 654 28.43 6.15 -12.57
C ASP A 654 29.78 5.49 -12.74
N TYR A 655 30.79 6.30 -13.06
CA TYR A 655 32.15 5.80 -13.28
C TYR A 655 32.73 5.06 -12.06
N PHE A 656 32.29 5.36 -10.83
CA PHE A 656 32.77 4.63 -9.65
C PHE A 656 32.25 3.19 -9.61
N GLN A 657 31.16 2.88 -10.30
CA GLN A 657 30.56 1.56 -10.41
C GLN A 657 30.97 0.79 -11.67
N THR A 658 32.02 1.23 -12.37
CA THR A 658 32.57 0.53 -13.54
C THR A 658 33.08 -0.87 -13.16
N ASN A 659 32.59 -1.91 -13.82
CA ASN A 659 32.86 -3.31 -13.44
C ASN A 659 33.77 -4.11 -14.41
N HIS A 660 34.38 -3.44 -15.40
CA HIS A 660 35.30 -4.01 -16.37
C HIS A 660 36.35 -2.95 -16.79
N VAL A 661 37.45 -3.39 -17.41
CA VAL A 661 38.50 -2.50 -17.97
C VAL A 661 38.37 -2.21 -19.47
N GLU A 662 37.42 -2.85 -20.15
CA GLU A 662 37.19 -2.67 -21.59
C GLU A 662 36.58 -1.29 -21.95
N CYS A 663 36.64 -0.92 -23.23
CA CYS A 663 36.08 0.33 -23.75
C CYS A 663 34.54 0.30 -23.72
N SER A 664 33.95 1.31 -23.06
CA SER A 664 32.50 1.37 -22.86
C SER A 664 31.69 1.81 -24.07
N GLY A 665 32.34 2.40 -25.08
CA GLY A 665 31.67 3.01 -26.23
C GLY A 665 31.02 4.37 -25.91
N LEU A 666 31.22 4.91 -24.70
CA LEU A 666 30.82 6.28 -24.37
C LEU A 666 31.69 7.30 -25.13
N PRO A 667 31.12 8.46 -25.54
CA PRO A 667 31.92 9.55 -26.08
C PRO A 667 32.90 10.08 -25.02
N ALA A 668 33.95 10.79 -25.44
CA ALA A 668 34.89 11.42 -24.51
C ALA A 668 34.16 12.32 -23.49
N LEU A 669 34.69 12.43 -22.27
CA LEU A 669 34.05 13.20 -21.18
C LEU A 669 33.75 14.66 -21.57
N SER A 670 34.60 15.27 -22.41
CA SER A 670 34.41 16.64 -22.93
C SER A 670 33.27 16.76 -23.95
N ALA A 671 32.82 15.66 -24.54
CA ALA A 671 31.71 15.58 -25.48
C ALA A 671 30.40 15.11 -24.83
N GLN A 672 30.41 14.81 -23.52
CA GLN A 672 29.22 14.44 -22.74
C GLN A 672 28.51 15.71 -22.25
N TYR A 673 27.94 16.50 -23.17
CA TYR A 673 27.18 17.72 -22.86
C TYR A 673 25.86 17.78 -23.65
N PRO A 674 24.76 18.31 -23.05
CA PRO A 674 24.68 18.85 -21.69
C PRO A 674 24.76 17.76 -20.60
N ARG A 675 25.26 18.12 -19.41
CA ARG A 675 25.49 17.21 -18.28
C ARG A 675 24.91 17.76 -16.98
N GLU A 676 24.36 16.87 -16.16
CA GLU A 676 23.95 17.13 -14.78
C GLU A 676 24.63 16.14 -13.83
N GLU A 677 24.97 16.60 -12.63
CA GLU A 677 25.68 15.79 -11.63
C GLU A 677 24.83 15.61 -10.36
N LEU A 678 24.67 14.35 -9.95
CA LEU A 678 24.00 13.92 -8.73
C LEU A 678 25.05 13.57 -7.67
N THR A 679 25.49 14.59 -6.95
CA THR A 679 26.56 14.49 -5.93
C THR A 679 26.05 14.12 -4.53
N ARG A 680 24.74 14.16 -4.31
CA ARG A 680 24.15 13.83 -3.00
C ARG A 680 23.77 12.34 -2.90
N VAL A 681 24.32 11.65 -1.91
CA VAL A 681 24.04 10.24 -1.62
C VAL A 681 23.01 10.11 -0.51
N VAL A 682 21.90 9.41 -0.80
CA VAL A 682 20.72 9.36 0.08
C VAL A 682 20.14 7.96 0.29
N ARG A 683 20.77 6.91 -0.26
CA ARG A 683 20.21 5.54 -0.23
C ARG A 683 20.74 4.68 0.91
N ASN A 684 21.97 4.92 1.32
CA ASN A 684 22.67 4.05 2.25
C ASN A 684 22.67 4.65 3.66
N ALA A 685 22.43 3.81 4.66
CA ALA A 685 22.55 4.18 6.06
C ALA A 685 23.96 4.66 6.41
N TYR A 686 24.07 5.45 7.49
CA TYR A 686 25.28 6.20 7.84
C TYR A 686 26.57 5.36 7.82
N GLN A 687 26.58 4.19 8.46
CA GLN A 687 27.74 3.30 8.54
C GLN A 687 28.18 2.78 7.16
N ILE A 688 27.21 2.52 6.27
CA ILE A 688 27.47 2.04 4.91
C ILE A 688 28.00 3.20 4.05
N ALA A 689 27.45 4.41 4.23
CA ALA A 689 27.92 5.62 3.58
C ALA A 689 29.37 5.95 3.95
N GLU A 690 29.76 5.83 5.23
CA GLU A 690 31.16 6.02 5.66
C GLU A 690 32.11 5.00 5.00
N TYR A 691 31.68 3.74 4.88
CA TYR A 691 32.45 2.73 4.17
C TYR A 691 32.58 3.07 2.68
N LEU A 692 31.49 3.43 2.02
CA LEU A 692 31.49 3.85 0.62
C LEU A 692 32.44 5.03 0.39
N GLN A 693 32.41 6.06 1.23
CA GLN A 693 33.34 7.19 1.15
C GLN A 693 34.80 6.72 1.12
N ARG A 694 35.19 5.81 2.01
CA ARG A 694 36.57 5.29 2.08
C ARG A 694 36.94 4.54 0.80
N VAL A 695 36.08 3.63 0.34
CA VAL A 695 36.36 2.83 -0.87
C VAL A 695 36.38 3.72 -2.12
N LEU A 696 35.52 4.74 -2.22
CA LEU A 696 35.51 5.69 -3.33
C LEU A 696 36.80 6.51 -3.41
N GLN A 697 37.41 6.86 -2.27
CA GLN A 697 38.72 7.50 -2.26
C GLN A 697 39.82 6.59 -2.81
N GLU A 698 39.76 5.29 -2.53
CA GLU A 698 40.70 4.32 -3.10
C GLU A 698 40.53 4.15 -4.62
N VAL A 699 39.28 4.12 -5.12
CA VAL A 699 39.01 4.15 -6.57
C VAL A 699 39.57 5.43 -7.20
N ARG A 700 39.43 6.58 -6.52
CA ARG A 700 39.96 7.85 -7.05
C ARG A 700 41.49 7.90 -7.09
N LYS A 701 42.17 7.32 -6.09
CA LYS A 701 43.64 7.23 -6.07
C LYS A 701 44.16 6.28 -7.13
N ASN A 702 43.46 5.17 -7.36
CA ASN A 702 43.88 4.10 -8.26
C ASN A 702 42.74 3.74 -9.23
N PRO A 703 42.36 4.63 -10.17
CA PRO A 703 41.24 4.38 -11.05
C PRO A 703 41.59 3.35 -12.14
N PRO A 704 40.64 2.47 -12.51
CA PRO A 704 40.72 1.69 -13.74
C PRO A 704 41.09 2.55 -14.97
N PRO A 705 41.85 2.00 -15.94
CA PRO A 705 42.38 2.77 -17.07
C PRO A 705 41.30 3.31 -18.01
N ASN A 706 40.12 2.70 -18.02
CA ASN A 706 38.98 3.11 -18.84
C ASN A 706 38.10 4.19 -18.16
N ILE A 707 38.41 4.62 -16.95
CA ILE A 707 37.69 5.71 -16.28
C ILE A 707 38.38 7.05 -16.58
N PRO A 708 37.65 8.04 -17.12
CA PRO A 708 38.18 9.38 -17.31
C PRO A 708 38.55 10.04 -15.96
N PRO A 709 39.79 10.51 -15.74
CA PRO A 709 40.17 11.12 -14.46
C PRO A 709 39.30 12.31 -14.04
N GLY A 710 38.84 13.10 -15.02
CA GLY A 710 37.96 14.25 -14.78
C GLY A 710 36.59 13.87 -14.21
N SER A 711 36.07 12.66 -14.48
CA SER A 711 34.77 12.24 -13.95
C SER A 711 34.80 11.92 -12.46
N LEU A 712 35.98 11.70 -11.89
CA LEU A 712 36.16 11.41 -10.47
C LEU A 712 36.21 12.67 -9.59
N GLN A 713 36.25 13.86 -10.21
CA GLN A 713 36.25 15.13 -9.49
C GLN A 713 34.93 15.37 -8.74
N MET A 714 33.81 14.82 -9.24
CA MET A 714 32.49 14.94 -8.61
C MET A 714 32.45 14.43 -7.16
N LEU A 715 33.38 13.56 -6.76
CA LEU A 715 33.50 13.09 -5.37
C LEU A 715 33.92 14.20 -4.39
N LEU A 716 34.58 15.27 -4.87
CA LEU A 716 34.93 16.44 -4.05
C LEU A 716 33.70 17.21 -3.58
N GLU A 717 32.63 17.19 -4.38
CA GLU A 717 31.38 17.91 -4.14
C GLU A 717 30.32 17.02 -3.49
N ALA A 718 30.72 15.83 -3.03
CA ALA A 718 29.81 14.83 -2.51
C ALA A 718 29.18 15.26 -1.17
N ASP A 719 27.84 15.29 -1.13
CA ASP A 719 27.06 15.49 0.09
C ASP A 719 26.46 14.14 0.53
N TRP A 720 26.63 13.79 1.81
CA TRP A 720 26.24 12.48 2.33
C TRP A 720 25.15 12.66 3.39
N ALA A 721 23.95 12.15 3.10
CA ALA A 721 22.82 12.31 4.02
C ALA A 721 23.07 11.54 5.34
N GLN A 722 23.12 12.28 6.44
CA GLN A 722 23.23 11.73 7.79
C GLN A 722 21.83 11.69 8.43
N GLY A 723 21.18 10.52 8.45
CA GLY A 723 19.82 10.45 8.98
C GLY A 723 19.42 9.09 9.54
N VAL A 724 19.78 8.00 8.84
CA VAL A 724 19.37 6.64 9.23
C VAL A 724 20.58 5.87 9.75
N GLN A 725 20.49 5.40 10.99
CA GLN A 725 21.45 4.48 11.58
C GLN A 725 21.28 3.09 10.95
N GLY A 726 22.39 2.48 10.56
CA GLY A 726 22.44 1.16 9.95
C GLY A 726 23.45 0.25 10.64
N THR A 727 23.80 -0.84 9.99
CA THR A 727 24.80 -1.78 10.51
C THR A 727 25.78 -2.13 9.41
N LEU A 728 27.07 -2.01 9.71
CA LEU A 728 28.14 -2.51 8.89
C LEU A 728 28.92 -3.53 9.71
N ASN A 729 28.97 -4.78 9.24
CA ASN A 729 29.81 -5.81 9.82
C ASN A 729 30.80 -6.30 8.77
N ILE A 730 32.09 -6.30 9.10
CA ILE A 730 33.14 -6.82 8.23
C ILE A 730 33.90 -7.88 9.03
N GLU A 731 33.83 -9.12 8.57
CA GLU A 731 34.52 -10.25 9.20
C GLU A 731 35.45 -10.90 8.17
N ASP A 732 36.72 -11.03 8.55
CA ASP A 732 37.78 -11.60 7.73
C ASP A 732 38.21 -12.99 8.25
N ASN A 733 38.89 -13.78 7.41
CA ASN A 733 39.45 -15.08 7.76
C ASN A 733 38.42 -16.11 8.27
N LEU A 734 37.20 -16.11 7.72
CA LEU A 734 36.13 -17.04 8.08
C LEU A 734 36.18 -18.34 7.26
N THR A 735 35.87 -19.48 7.88
CA THR A 735 35.64 -20.72 7.11
C THR A 735 34.26 -20.69 6.45
N LEU A 736 34.07 -21.49 5.39
CA LEU A 736 32.77 -21.63 4.71
C LEU A 736 31.61 -21.88 5.69
N ASN A 737 31.80 -22.80 6.65
CA ASN A 737 30.79 -23.11 7.66
C ASN A 737 30.48 -21.93 8.58
N LYS A 738 31.49 -21.13 8.96
CA LYS A 738 31.27 -19.93 9.77
C LYS A 738 30.50 -18.86 8.99
N ILE A 739 30.81 -18.65 7.71
CA ILE A 739 30.06 -17.72 6.84
C ILE A 739 28.60 -18.13 6.74
N VAL A 740 28.34 -19.40 6.41
CA VAL A 740 26.97 -19.92 6.26
C VAL A 740 26.19 -19.83 7.58
N THR A 741 26.84 -20.12 8.71
CA THR A 741 26.24 -19.99 10.04
C THR A 741 25.93 -18.53 10.37
N HIS A 742 26.86 -17.61 10.09
CA HIS A 742 26.66 -16.17 10.30
C HIS A 742 25.45 -15.64 9.52
N VAL A 743 25.36 -15.95 8.22
CA VAL A 743 24.22 -15.55 7.38
C VAL A 743 22.91 -16.09 7.94
N ALA A 744 22.90 -17.38 8.33
CA ALA A 744 21.72 -18.02 8.88
C ALA A 744 21.27 -17.39 10.20
N ASP A 745 22.16 -17.28 11.18
CA ASP A 745 21.84 -16.73 12.51
C ASP A 745 21.42 -15.27 12.45
N THR A 746 22.05 -14.48 11.58
CA THR A 746 21.67 -13.08 11.36
C THR A 746 20.28 -13.01 10.73
N CYS A 747 19.98 -13.82 9.72
CA CYS A 747 18.65 -13.88 9.13
C CYS A 747 17.58 -14.30 10.15
N LYS A 748 17.88 -15.24 11.04
CA LYS A 748 16.97 -15.65 12.14
C LYS A 748 16.58 -14.45 13.00
N LEU A 749 17.56 -13.68 13.46
CA LEU A 749 17.34 -12.49 14.29
C LEU A 749 16.58 -11.40 13.53
N LEU A 750 16.86 -11.22 12.24
CA LEU A 750 16.16 -10.23 11.41
C LEU A 750 14.69 -10.62 11.23
N PHE A 751 14.39 -11.87 10.95
CA PHE A 751 13.00 -12.32 10.80
C PHE A 751 12.22 -12.23 12.12
N GLU A 752 12.90 -12.40 13.25
CA GLU A 752 12.35 -12.15 14.59
C GLU A 752 11.97 -10.68 14.82
N ARG A 753 12.76 -9.76 14.25
CA ARG A 753 12.50 -8.31 14.29
C ARG A 753 11.47 -7.84 13.25
N GLY A 754 10.94 -8.75 12.44
CA GLY A 754 9.87 -8.46 11.48
C GLY A 754 10.30 -8.27 10.04
N TYR A 755 11.60 -8.38 9.73
CA TYR A 755 12.08 -8.41 8.34
C TYR A 755 11.55 -9.64 7.60
N SER A 756 11.44 -9.53 6.28
CA SER A 756 10.99 -10.60 5.40
C SER A 756 12.14 -11.09 4.50
N PRO A 757 12.06 -12.33 3.99
CA PRO A 757 13.06 -12.86 3.06
C PRO A 757 13.34 -11.93 1.86
N LYS A 758 12.30 -11.27 1.33
CA LYS A 758 12.43 -10.29 0.23
C LYS A 758 13.33 -9.10 0.55
N ASP A 759 13.61 -8.81 1.83
CA ASP A 759 14.46 -7.68 2.24
C ASP A 759 15.96 -8.00 2.19
N VAL A 760 16.31 -9.26 1.91
CA VAL A 760 17.69 -9.79 2.00
C VAL A 760 18.23 -10.18 0.62
N ALA A 761 19.48 -9.78 0.35
CA ALA A 761 20.31 -10.33 -0.72
C ALA A 761 21.63 -10.90 -0.18
N VAL A 762 22.07 -11.99 -0.78
CA VAL A 762 23.39 -12.60 -0.61
C VAL A 762 24.11 -12.48 -1.94
N LEU A 763 25.19 -11.72 -1.96
CA LEU A 763 25.96 -11.39 -3.14
C LEU A 763 27.35 -12.03 -3.07
N VAL A 764 27.68 -12.81 -4.10
CA VAL A 764 28.98 -13.46 -4.27
C VAL A 764 29.73 -12.86 -5.46
N SER A 765 30.98 -13.26 -5.68
CA SER A 765 31.82 -12.73 -6.76
C SER A 765 31.34 -13.14 -8.15
N THR A 766 31.06 -14.44 -8.35
CA THR A 766 30.70 -15.01 -9.65
C THR A 766 29.45 -15.89 -9.60
N THR A 767 28.85 -16.18 -10.76
CA THR A 767 27.73 -17.13 -10.86
C THR A 767 28.14 -18.56 -10.52
N LYS A 768 29.41 -18.93 -10.68
CA LYS A 768 29.92 -20.23 -10.22
C LYS A 768 29.90 -20.33 -8.70
N ASP A 769 30.27 -19.25 -8.01
CA ASP A 769 30.23 -19.21 -6.55
C ASP A 769 28.79 -19.35 -6.03
N VAL A 770 27.79 -18.82 -6.74
CA VAL A 770 26.37 -18.97 -6.38
C VAL A 770 26.03 -20.46 -6.22
N GLU A 771 26.45 -21.31 -7.15
CA GLU A 771 26.20 -22.75 -7.12
C GLU A 771 26.87 -23.41 -5.91
N CYS A 772 28.09 -22.98 -5.56
CA CYS A 772 28.83 -23.49 -4.40
C CYS A 772 28.15 -23.16 -3.07
N TYR A 773 27.69 -21.93 -2.87
CA TYR A 773 27.09 -21.49 -1.60
C TYR A 773 25.62 -21.88 -1.45
N LYS A 774 24.88 -22.04 -2.55
CA LYS A 774 23.41 -22.24 -2.53
C LYS A 774 22.98 -23.43 -1.68
N GLN A 775 23.64 -24.58 -1.82
CA GLN A 775 23.25 -25.80 -1.11
C GLN A 775 23.51 -25.70 0.39
N GLU A 776 24.65 -25.15 0.78
CA GLU A 776 25.01 -24.99 2.19
C GLU A 776 24.15 -23.94 2.90
N LEU A 777 23.85 -22.82 2.23
CA LEU A 777 22.91 -21.82 2.74
C LEU A 777 21.50 -22.40 2.88
N LEU A 778 21.01 -23.17 1.91
CA LEU A 778 19.71 -23.86 2.01
C LEU A 778 19.67 -24.82 3.21
N ARG A 779 20.73 -25.59 3.43
CA ARG A 779 20.84 -26.52 4.56
C ARG A 779 20.81 -25.80 5.91
N ALA A 780 21.54 -24.68 6.03
CA ALA A 780 21.55 -23.89 7.25
C ALA A 780 20.21 -23.19 7.51
N MET A 781 19.62 -22.58 6.48
CA MET A 781 18.36 -21.83 6.60
C MET A 781 17.17 -22.74 6.94
N ARG A 782 17.14 -24.00 6.47
CA ARG A 782 16.11 -24.98 6.84
C ARG A 782 15.97 -25.21 8.35
N LYS A 783 17.04 -24.98 9.12
CA LYS A 783 17.02 -25.10 10.59
C LYS A 783 16.32 -23.92 11.28
N ILE A 784 16.08 -22.83 10.55
CA ILE A 784 15.47 -21.60 11.07
C ILE A 784 14.03 -21.49 10.59
N ARG A 785 13.84 -21.57 9.26
CA ARG A 785 12.54 -21.44 8.59
C ARG A 785 12.68 -21.98 7.16
N VAL A 786 11.59 -22.48 6.58
CA VAL A 786 11.57 -22.79 5.14
C VAL A 786 11.66 -21.47 4.36
N VAL A 787 12.86 -21.17 3.86
CA VAL A 787 13.16 -19.99 3.05
C VAL A 787 13.54 -20.45 1.65
N ARG A 788 13.06 -19.72 0.63
CA ARG A 788 13.44 -19.93 -0.76
C ARG A 788 14.60 -19.01 -1.13
N PHE A 789 15.47 -19.49 -2.00
CA PHE A 789 16.48 -18.69 -2.67
C PHE A 789 16.14 -18.62 -4.15
N SER A 790 16.19 -17.42 -4.71
CA SER A 790 16.08 -17.18 -6.16
C SER A 790 17.24 -16.32 -6.63
N ASP A 791 17.46 -16.29 -7.94
CA ASP A 791 18.36 -15.32 -8.55
C ASP A 791 17.67 -13.95 -8.69
N ALA A 792 18.43 -12.93 -9.07
CA ALA A 792 17.93 -11.55 -9.14
C ALA A 792 16.88 -11.31 -10.24
N SER A 793 16.51 -12.30 -11.05
CA SER A 793 15.48 -12.17 -12.08
C SER A 793 14.06 -12.22 -11.52
N ASP A 794 13.86 -12.60 -10.26
CA ASP A 794 12.56 -12.46 -9.58
C ASP A 794 12.75 -11.55 -8.36
N MET A 795 12.58 -10.24 -8.54
CA MET A 795 12.81 -9.29 -7.45
C MET A 795 11.58 -9.07 -6.56
N SER A 796 10.41 -9.50 -7.02
CA SER A 796 9.10 -9.31 -6.35
C SER A 796 8.69 -10.45 -5.42
N GLY A 797 9.30 -11.63 -5.57
CA GLY A 797 8.94 -12.80 -4.78
C GLY A 797 9.38 -12.70 -3.30
N ASP A 798 8.67 -13.42 -2.43
CA ASP A 798 9.01 -13.53 -1.00
C ASP A 798 10.13 -14.57 -0.78
N HIS A 799 11.35 -14.21 -1.15
CA HIS A 799 12.54 -15.08 -1.06
C HIS A 799 13.82 -14.25 -0.90
N ILE A 800 14.90 -14.91 -0.45
CA ILE A 800 16.23 -14.28 -0.40
C ILE A 800 16.86 -14.33 -1.79
N VAL A 801 17.39 -13.21 -2.25
CA VAL A 801 18.13 -13.17 -3.52
C VAL A 801 19.54 -13.71 -3.29
N LEU A 802 19.99 -14.67 -4.11
CA LEU A 802 21.38 -15.13 -4.14
C LEU A 802 21.90 -15.00 -5.58
N ASP A 803 22.80 -14.06 -5.80
CA ASP A 803 23.35 -13.78 -7.14
C ASP A 803 24.77 -13.19 -7.03
N SER A 804 25.41 -12.93 -8.17
CA SER A 804 26.69 -12.22 -8.23
C SER A 804 26.53 -10.71 -8.08
N VAL A 805 27.56 -10.03 -7.55
CA VAL A 805 27.60 -8.55 -7.45
C VAL A 805 27.35 -7.89 -8.82
N ARG A 806 27.89 -8.46 -9.90
CA ARG A 806 27.74 -7.91 -11.26
C ARG A 806 26.29 -7.98 -11.75
N ARG A 807 25.63 -9.13 -11.59
CA ARG A 807 24.23 -9.32 -12.00
C ARG A 807 23.25 -8.50 -11.16
N PHE A 808 23.59 -8.21 -9.91
CA PHE A 808 22.77 -7.39 -9.02
C PHE A 808 22.99 -5.87 -9.20
N SER A 809 23.74 -5.44 -10.22
CA SER A 809 23.95 -4.01 -10.48
C SER A 809 22.67 -3.30 -10.91
N GLY A 810 22.48 -2.08 -10.43
CA GLY A 810 21.25 -1.29 -10.54
C GLY A 810 20.12 -1.68 -9.59
N LEU A 811 20.29 -2.74 -8.78
CA LEU A 811 19.29 -3.23 -7.82
C LEU A 811 19.70 -2.94 -6.36
N GLU A 812 18.77 -3.06 -5.41
CA GLU A 812 19.01 -2.76 -3.98
C GLU A 812 18.17 -3.63 -3.02
N ARG A 813 18.65 -3.80 -1.79
CA ARG A 813 17.96 -4.48 -0.68
C ARG A 813 18.27 -3.79 0.64
N ASN A 814 17.40 -3.98 1.65
CA ASN A 814 17.66 -3.45 2.98
C ASN A 814 18.87 -4.10 3.63
N ILE A 815 18.99 -5.42 3.49
CA ILE A 815 20.08 -6.21 4.05
C ILE A 815 20.85 -6.89 2.92
N VAL A 816 22.16 -6.72 2.89
CA VAL A 816 23.05 -7.36 1.92
C VAL A 816 24.19 -8.07 2.62
N PHE A 817 24.39 -9.35 2.28
CA PHE A 817 25.57 -10.13 2.65
C PHE A 817 26.50 -10.25 1.44
N GLY A 818 27.67 -9.62 1.48
CA GLY A 818 28.73 -9.83 0.51
C GLY A 818 29.67 -10.96 0.94
N ILE A 819 29.64 -12.08 0.24
CA ILE A 819 30.51 -13.23 0.53
C ILE A 819 31.72 -13.19 -0.40
N HIS A 820 32.89 -13.00 0.19
CA HIS A 820 34.21 -13.02 -0.43
C HIS A 820 34.28 -12.25 -1.77
N PRO A 821 34.00 -10.93 -1.77
CA PRO A 821 34.03 -10.12 -2.99
C PRO A 821 35.47 -10.03 -3.53
N LYS A 822 35.71 -10.70 -4.65
CA LYS A 822 36.98 -10.74 -5.39
C LYS A 822 36.73 -10.58 -6.88
N THR A 823 37.77 -10.20 -7.59
CA THR A 823 37.78 -10.05 -9.05
C THR A 823 39.13 -10.51 -9.58
N VAL A 824 39.12 -11.09 -10.79
CA VAL A 824 40.34 -11.52 -11.48
C VAL A 824 41.20 -10.31 -11.91
N GLU A 825 40.54 -9.18 -12.17
CA GLU A 825 41.18 -7.91 -12.55
C GLU A 825 41.39 -7.03 -11.29
N PRO A 826 42.63 -6.90 -10.78
CA PRO A 826 42.87 -6.16 -9.54
C PRO A 826 42.50 -4.68 -9.64
N ALA A 827 42.59 -4.12 -10.85
CA ALA A 827 42.29 -2.71 -11.14
C ALA A 827 40.85 -2.31 -10.77
N ILE A 828 39.89 -3.24 -10.82
CA ILE A 828 38.46 -2.96 -10.53
C ILE A 828 38.01 -3.49 -9.16
N LEU A 829 38.92 -3.97 -8.31
CA LEU A 829 38.56 -4.55 -7.00
C LEU A 829 37.76 -3.57 -6.13
N HIS A 830 38.25 -2.33 -6.02
CA HIS A 830 37.57 -1.29 -5.25
C HIS A 830 36.22 -0.91 -5.88
N ASN A 831 36.13 -0.87 -7.22
CA ASN A 831 34.85 -0.63 -7.90
C ASN A 831 33.83 -1.74 -7.62
N ILE A 832 34.25 -3.01 -7.54
CA ILE A 832 33.37 -4.12 -7.16
C ILE A 832 32.89 -3.98 -5.71
N LEU A 833 33.75 -3.53 -4.78
CA LEU A 833 33.34 -3.23 -3.41
C LEU A 833 32.35 -2.06 -3.33
N VAL A 834 32.54 -1.02 -4.13
CA VAL A 834 31.54 0.06 -4.29
C VAL A 834 30.23 -0.50 -4.83
N CYS A 835 30.29 -1.35 -5.86
CA CYS A 835 29.12 -2.00 -6.45
C CYS A 835 28.40 -2.90 -5.46
N LEU A 836 29.09 -3.57 -4.53
CA LEU A 836 28.49 -4.39 -3.48
C LEU A 836 27.84 -3.51 -2.40
N ALA A 837 28.60 -2.58 -1.83
CA ALA A 837 28.15 -1.80 -0.68
C ALA A 837 26.97 -0.87 -1.01
N SER A 838 26.95 -0.31 -2.23
CA SER A 838 25.86 0.55 -2.69
C SER A 838 24.50 -0.15 -2.82
N ARG A 839 24.45 -1.49 -2.80
CA ARG A 839 23.21 -2.27 -2.90
C ARG A 839 22.48 -2.42 -1.57
N ALA A 840 23.13 -2.03 -0.47
CA ALA A 840 22.64 -2.20 0.88
C ALA A 840 22.07 -0.88 1.43
N ASN A 841 20.77 -0.84 1.72
CA ASN A 841 20.14 0.37 2.24
C ASN A 841 20.36 0.53 3.75
N GLN A 842 20.25 -0.55 4.54
CA GLN A 842 20.29 -0.48 6.02
C GLN A 842 21.44 -1.29 6.63
N GLN A 843 21.64 -2.54 6.19
CA GLN A 843 22.60 -3.46 6.78
C GLN A 843 23.50 -4.08 5.71
N LEU A 844 24.81 -4.01 5.93
CA LEU A 844 25.83 -4.59 5.07
C LEU A 844 26.74 -5.50 5.88
N HIS A 845 26.85 -6.76 5.46
CA HIS A 845 27.75 -7.76 6.04
C HIS A 845 28.75 -8.18 4.98
N ILE A 846 30.05 -7.91 5.17
CA ILE A 846 31.12 -8.36 4.26
C ILE A 846 31.88 -9.49 4.95
N LEU A 847 31.79 -10.68 4.40
CA LEU A 847 32.34 -11.91 4.99
C LEU A 847 33.44 -12.46 4.09
N ARG A 848 34.70 -12.46 4.53
CA ARG A 848 35.84 -12.91 3.70
C ARG A 848 36.40 -14.24 4.19
N LEU A 849 36.62 -15.16 3.24
CA LEU A 849 37.46 -16.34 3.43
C LEU A 849 38.94 -15.93 3.63
N PRO A 850 39.78 -16.79 4.26
CA PRO A 850 41.23 -16.59 4.30
C PRO A 850 41.80 -16.44 2.90
N ASP A 851 42.76 -15.53 2.74
CA ASP A 851 43.57 -15.47 1.53
C ASP A 851 44.50 -16.68 1.50
N VAL A 852 44.41 -17.47 0.42
CA VAL A 852 45.25 -18.66 0.16
C VAL A 852 46.46 -18.24 -0.65
#